data_AF-A0A9R1LMT1-F1
#
_entry.id   AF-A0A9R1LMT1-F1
#
_cell.length_a   1.000
_cell.length_b   1.000
_cell.length_c   1.000
_cell.angle_alpha   90.00
_cell.angle_beta   90.00
_cell.angle_gamma   90.00
#
_symmetry.space_group_name_H-M   'P 1'
#
loop_
_entity.id
_entity.type
_entity.pdbx_description
1 polymer ?
#
loop_
_entity_poly.entity_id
_entity_poly.type
_entity_poly.pdbx_seq_one_letter_code
_entity_poly.pdbx_strand_id
1 'polypeptide(L)'
;MADVPPVQTAMPTDTEANAPLVQPWEYSLRKYLLLLATLVITVTYAAGFNPPGGVWQVIHEGKLAGDPIIRQIHYRRYLAFFYCNAAAFAASLVVIVLILILAVQHDKEKEKKKKDAVQVVLPLRGFMILDVLSLMGAYGAGTCRDKSSTVYFAVLVAAVFLYIVVVKLLDSWLTGKHSDSSGSSVESQNEMALKELKEKDQERLRKILMLLATFAASITYVAGLNAPGGFWDSTGGNHRPGDAILNDHHNLRMRVFLHCNTTAFVASLLITMLLIVDSKKLPARSFVLYVCIVVALVGLVGAYAAGSCRDTGTTAIVVSLAGAVLALACILLRTLPSESLSCCSCRTRKTDATQHSSKELLDKARSLVLLLATLAATITYTAGLDPPGGLWQENGDGHMAGDPILLTTNARRYKAFFYCNSVAFVTSLVAIILVQEENLVKHHVLEAAMILDLFGLIGAYAAGSCRDVSTSIYAMALAGAVLVYVVIHVVFFTLDYKVTENNDQKDRLLEKRRKRLLLFAILTATITYQAGLTPPGGFLLQDDELGHRAGDPVLLYNYPGRYNAFFYSNSVSFMLSIALIILLVNPNLYRPAIRSNALSVCTAVGLFCLMGAYAAGSTQHLKTSIYIFALVVVVLFVAVVVLLVFLLKGPNINSNNSAPKTKDEEGKEDGNNSAPKEQDEEEGKKEEKGKKVEERKKHEMRKYLMLLGILVASVAYQAGLKPPGGAWQSSGNGYEAGDPVMRNNRRPRYLAFFYSNSISFMSSIVVIIILLWQWLQKKAKGEWEEQSLRVMNWTIRLDLIALLVAYAAGSNRGWKTSVYVAMLIIAVLGYFAIHMTLARIVCQLKKSKERPAV
;
A
#
# COMPACT_ATOMS: atom_id res chain seq x y z
N MET A 1 -19.19 24.16 84.32
CA MET A 1 -19.95 23.85 83.09
C MET A 1 -19.44 24.77 81.99
N ALA A 2 -18.32 24.37 81.41
CA ALA A 2 -17.71 24.89 80.18
C ALA A 2 -16.53 23.95 79.95
N ASP A 3 -16.62 23.07 78.96
CA ASP A 3 -15.44 22.36 78.44
C ASP A 3 -15.67 21.88 77.01
N VAL A 4 -14.60 22.06 76.23
CA VAL A 4 -14.43 21.99 74.78
C VAL A 4 -14.29 20.53 74.29
N PRO A 5 -14.68 20.21 73.04
CA PRO A 5 -14.09 19.08 72.33
C PRO A 5 -13.36 19.47 71.02
N PRO A 6 -12.45 18.61 70.52
CA PRO A 6 -11.28 19.04 69.76
C PRO A 6 -11.44 19.00 68.23
N VAL A 7 -10.62 19.81 67.58
CA VAL A 7 -10.39 19.86 66.13
C VAL A 7 -9.62 18.61 65.69
N GLN A 8 -10.20 17.81 64.79
CA GLN A 8 -9.48 16.80 64.00
C GLN A 8 -9.16 17.39 62.62
N THR A 9 -7.88 17.69 62.39
CA THR A 9 -7.31 17.97 61.08
C THR A 9 -7.20 16.66 60.29
N ALA A 10 -8.06 16.48 59.28
CA ALA A 10 -7.86 15.47 58.24
C ALA A 10 -6.79 15.97 57.25
N MET A 11 -5.63 15.31 57.22
CA MET A 11 -4.70 15.41 56.09
C MET A 11 -5.36 14.78 54.85
N PRO A 12 -5.29 15.41 53.66
CA PRO A 12 -5.61 14.70 52.43
C PRO A 12 -4.50 13.68 52.16
N THR A 13 -4.85 12.39 52.18
CA THR A 13 -3.99 11.33 51.65
C THR A 13 -3.91 11.48 50.13
N ASP A 14 -2.86 12.15 49.66
CA ASP A 14 -2.43 12.16 48.26
C ASP A 14 -1.88 10.77 47.88
N THR A 15 -2.78 9.81 47.72
CA THR A 15 -2.50 8.58 47.00
C THR A 15 -3.60 8.35 45.98
N GLU A 16 -3.82 9.34 45.10
CA GLU A 16 -4.39 9.05 43.78
C GLU A 16 -3.37 8.18 43.04
N ALA A 17 -3.57 6.87 43.12
CA ALA A 17 -2.96 5.92 42.22
C ALA A 17 -3.22 6.40 40.79
N ASN A 18 -2.17 6.92 40.15
CA ASN A 18 -2.18 7.33 38.75
C ASN A 18 -2.52 6.11 37.87
N ALA A 19 -3.80 5.83 37.69
CA ALA A 19 -4.26 4.91 36.68
C ALA A 19 -3.75 5.42 35.32
N PRO A 20 -3.02 4.60 34.52
CA PRO A 20 -2.45 5.07 33.28
C PRO A 20 -3.56 5.61 32.36
N LEU A 21 -3.46 6.91 32.02
CA LEU A 21 -4.39 7.61 31.14
C LEU A 21 -4.46 6.90 29.77
N VAL A 22 -5.56 6.18 29.54
CA VAL A 22 -5.81 5.45 28.28
C VAL A 22 -5.97 6.45 27.12
N GLN A 23 -4.97 6.50 26.23
CA GLN A 23 -5.01 7.30 25.01
C GLN A 23 -6.16 6.84 24.07
N PRO A 24 -6.81 7.75 23.33
CA PRO A 24 -7.77 7.37 22.29
C PRO A 24 -7.11 6.43 21.26
N TRP A 25 -7.81 5.40 20.84
CA TRP A 25 -7.27 4.33 19.99
C TRP A 25 -6.88 4.82 18.59
N GLU A 26 -7.49 5.90 18.11
CA GLU A 26 -7.19 6.57 16.84
C GLU A 26 -5.72 6.98 16.80
N TYR A 27 -5.17 7.41 17.94
CA TYR A 27 -3.76 7.71 18.04
C TYR A 27 -2.89 6.47 17.89
N SER A 28 -3.24 5.34 18.53
CA SER A 28 -2.51 4.09 18.38
C SER A 28 -2.58 3.54 16.93
N LEU A 29 -3.75 3.64 16.30
CA LEU A 29 -4.04 3.08 14.99
C LEU A 29 -3.78 4.03 13.81
N ARG A 30 -3.41 5.29 14.05
CA ARG A 30 -3.21 6.34 13.02
C ARG A 30 -2.43 5.91 11.78
N LYS A 31 -1.41 5.06 11.93
CA LYS A 31 -0.58 4.57 10.80
C LYS A 31 -1.40 3.71 9.84
N TYR A 32 -2.29 2.90 10.37
CA TYR A 32 -3.14 2.00 9.61
C TYR A 32 -4.38 2.71 9.07
N LEU A 33 -4.92 3.70 9.81
CA LEU A 33 -5.97 4.58 9.30
C LEU A 33 -5.45 5.43 8.12
N LEU A 34 -4.20 5.90 8.20
CA LEU A 34 -3.52 6.57 7.10
C LEU A 34 -3.38 5.62 5.89
N LEU A 35 -3.00 4.36 6.12
CA LEU A 35 -2.87 3.34 5.07
C LEU A 35 -4.22 3.03 4.43
N LEU A 36 -5.30 2.94 5.22
CA LEU A 36 -6.67 2.79 4.72
C LEU A 36 -7.07 3.95 3.81
N ALA A 37 -6.99 5.19 4.30
CA ALA A 37 -7.33 6.37 3.50
C ALA A 37 -6.47 6.47 2.23
N THR A 38 -5.19 6.17 2.34
CA THR A 38 -4.24 6.10 1.22
C THR A 38 -4.71 5.10 0.16
N LEU A 39 -5.12 3.89 0.57
CA LEU A 39 -5.54 2.86 -0.34
C LEU A 39 -6.90 3.16 -0.99
N VAL A 40 -7.83 3.77 -0.23
CA VAL A 40 -9.10 4.24 -0.77
C VAL A 40 -8.88 5.27 -1.88
N ILE A 41 -7.98 6.24 -1.67
CA ILE A 41 -7.62 7.21 -2.71
C ILE A 41 -7.11 6.50 -3.96
N THR A 42 -6.21 5.51 -3.82
CA THR A 42 -5.70 4.76 -4.98
C THR A 42 -6.82 4.14 -5.80
N VAL A 43 -7.72 3.41 -5.14
CA VAL A 43 -8.76 2.67 -5.86
C VAL A 43 -9.87 3.57 -6.42
N THR A 44 -10.22 4.64 -5.70
CA THR A 44 -11.24 5.61 -6.14
C THR A 44 -10.74 6.54 -7.24
N TYR A 45 -9.44 6.87 -7.25
CA TYR A 45 -8.79 7.62 -8.32
C TYR A 45 -8.78 6.81 -9.62
N ALA A 46 -8.34 5.56 -9.57
CA ALA A 46 -8.34 4.66 -10.72
C ALA A 46 -9.76 4.39 -11.25
N ALA A 47 -10.72 4.11 -10.37
CA ALA A 47 -12.12 3.89 -10.73
C ALA A 47 -12.81 5.15 -11.26
N GLY A 48 -12.35 6.34 -10.88
CA GLY A 48 -12.84 7.60 -11.42
C GLY A 48 -12.54 7.76 -12.92
N PHE A 49 -11.47 7.15 -13.41
CA PHE A 49 -11.04 7.24 -14.82
C PHE A 49 -11.53 6.08 -15.69
N ASN A 50 -11.90 4.97 -15.05
CA ASN A 50 -12.41 3.76 -15.69
C ASN A 50 -13.75 3.38 -15.02
N PRO A 51 -14.87 3.94 -15.51
CA PRO A 51 -16.17 3.72 -14.91
C PRO A 51 -16.64 2.26 -15.05
N PRO A 52 -17.47 1.76 -14.13
CA PRO A 52 -18.06 0.43 -14.23
C PRO A 52 -18.95 0.33 -15.47
N GLY A 53 -18.97 -0.84 -16.10
CA GLY A 53 -19.67 -1.04 -17.36
C GLY A 53 -18.82 -0.73 -18.59
N GLY A 54 -17.59 -0.23 -18.40
CA GLY A 54 -16.74 0.17 -19.52
C GLY A 54 -17.16 1.49 -20.16
N VAL A 55 -16.47 1.83 -21.24
CA VAL A 55 -16.67 3.03 -22.05
C VAL A 55 -16.91 2.63 -23.49
N TRP A 56 -17.63 3.46 -24.25
CA TRP A 56 -17.76 3.27 -25.69
C TRP A 56 -16.39 3.37 -26.35
N GLN A 57 -16.03 2.44 -27.24
CA GLN A 57 -14.72 2.47 -27.90
C GLN A 57 -14.75 3.16 -29.26
N VAL A 58 -15.90 3.14 -29.94
CA VAL A 58 -16.11 3.73 -31.27
C VAL A 58 -17.20 4.80 -31.22
N ILE A 59 -17.08 5.82 -32.08
CA ILE A 59 -18.09 6.85 -32.25
C ILE A 59 -19.28 6.24 -33.03
N HIS A 60 -20.45 6.17 -32.41
CA HIS A 60 -21.69 5.69 -33.04
C HIS A 60 -22.86 6.60 -32.64
N GLU A 61 -23.61 7.13 -33.61
CA GLU A 61 -24.82 7.96 -33.47
C GLU A 61 -25.07 8.55 -32.07
N GLY A 62 -24.46 9.71 -31.78
CA GLY A 62 -24.63 10.43 -30.51
C GLY A 62 -23.80 9.90 -29.32
N LYS A 63 -22.99 8.85 -29.51
CA LYS A 63 -22.08 8.27 -28.52
C LYS A 63 -20.63 8.63 -28.87
N LEU A 64 -19.95 9.30 -27.96
CA LEU A 64 -18.53 9.61 -28.08
C LEU A 64 -17.70 8.44 -27.56
N ALA A 65 -16.57 8.14 -28.20
CA ALA A 65 -15.60 7.22 -27.61
C ALA A 65 -15.21 7.73 -26.21
N GLY A 66 -14.97 6.83 -25.25
CA GLY A 66 -14.60 7.17 -23.87
C GLY A 66 -15.77 7.60 -22.98
N ASP A 67 -16.98 7.79 -23.52
CA ASP A 67 -18.17 8.06 -22.70
C ASP A 67 -18.55 6.80 -21.88
N PRO A 68 -18.88 6.93 -20.58
CA PRO A 68 -19.30 5.81 -19.75
C PRO A 68 -20.60 5.15 -20.25
N ILE A 69 -20.58 3.84 -20.54
CA ILE A 69 -21.75 3.12 -21.08
C ILE A 69 -22.92 3.14 -20.07
N ILE A 70 -22.61 2.94 -18.79
CA ILE A 70 -23.60 2.93 -17.70
C ILE A 70 -24.41 4.23 -17.59
N ARG A 71 -23.89 5.36 -18.10
CA ARG A 71 -24.60 6.64 -18.10
C ARG A 71 -25.89 6.58 -18.93
N GLN A 72 -25.83 5.94 -20.09
CA GLN A 72 -26.96 5.88 -21.03
C GLN A 72 -27.97 4.82 -20.62
N ILE A 73 -27.48 3.67 -20.13
CA ILE A 73 -28.33 2.51 -19.82
C ILE A 73 -28.94 2.63 -18.42
N HIS A 74 -28.16 3.09 -17.45
CA HIS A 74 -28.54 3.17 -16.05
C HIS A 74 -28.10 4.48 -15.40
N TYR A 75 -28.68 5.59 -15.85
CA TYR A 75 -28.31 6.94 -15.41
C TYR A 75 -28.30 7.14 -13.88
N ARG A 76 -29.27 6.58 -13.15
CA ARG A 76 -29.31 6.67 -11.67
C ARG A 76 -28.10 5.98 -11.01
N ARG A 77 -27.68 4.84 -11.55
CA ARG A 77 -26.53 4.08 -11.05
C ARG A 77 -25.22 4.76 -11.40
N TYR A 78 -25.14 5.33 -12.59
CA TYR A 78 -24.05 6.20 -13.00
C TYR A 78 -23.86 7.36 -12.00
N LEU A 79 -24.94 8.10 -11.66
CA LEU A 79 -24.86 9.18 -10.68
C LEU A 79 -24.44 8.69 -9.30
N ALA A 80 -25.07 7.61 -8.81
CA ALA A 80 -24.73 7.03 -7.51
C ALA A 80 -23.25 6.62 -7.44
N PHE A 81 -22.74 5.95 -8.48
CA PHE A 81 -21.34 5.57 -8.56
C PHE A 81 -20.41 6.78 -8.50
N PHE A 82 -20.60 7.78 -9.36
CA PHE A 82 -19.67 8.93 -9.42
C PHE A 82 -19.71 9.80 -8.16
N TYR A 83 -20.90 10.03 -7.58
CA TYR A 83 -21.00 10.80 -6.35
C TYR A 83 -20.38 10.06 -5.16
N CYS A 84 -20.69 8.78 -4.99
CA CYS A 84 -20.11 7.98 -3.91
C CYS A 84 -18.60 7.79 -4.09
N ASN A 85 -18.10 7.52 -5.30
CA ASN A 85 -16.67 7.33 -5.57
C ASN A 85 -15.88 8.63 -5.31
N ALA A 86 -16.39 9.79 -5.75
CA ALA A 86 -15.76 11.08 -5.49
C ALA A 86 -15.86 11.49 -4.01
N ALA A 87 -16.97 11.18 -3.33
CA ALA A 87 -17.12 11.38 -1.89
C ALA A 87 -16.11 10.57 -1.08
N ALA A 88 -15.90 9.30 -1.42
CA ALA A 88 -14.86 8.47 -0.81
C ALA A 88 -13.47 9.07 -1.04
N PHE A 89 -13.12 9.41 -2.28
CA PHE A 89 -11.85 10.06 -2.61
C PHE A 89 -11.58 11.34 -1.77
N ALA A 90 -12.56 12.25 -1.68
CA ALA A 90 -12.43 13.46 -0.86
C ALA A 90 -12.39 13.19 0.64
N ALA A 91 -13.26 12.31 1.15
CA ALA A 91 -13.29 11.96 2.55
C ALA A 91 -11.94 11.38 2.99
N SER A 92 -11.35 10.48 2.20
CA SER A 92 -10.01 9.95 2.46
C SER A 92 -8.93 11.04 2.44
N LEU A 93 -8.98 11.99 1.50
CA LEU A 93 -8.04 13.12 1.50
C LEU A 93 -8.14 13.97 2.77
N VAL A 94 -9.35 14.28 3.21
CA VAL A 94 -9.58 14.99 4.48
C VAL A 94 -9.07 14.17 5.67
N VAL A 95 -9.32 12.85 5.69
CA VAL A 95 -8.78 11.94 6.72
C VAL A 95 -7.25 11.99 6.75
N ILE A 96 -6.58 11.97 5.60
CA ILE A 96 -5.12 12.11 5.53
C ILE A 96 -4.66 13.44 6.14
N VAL A 97 -5.27 14.56 5.73
CA VAL A 97 -4.93 15.90 6.26
C VAL A 97 -5.14 15.96 7.77
N LEU A 98 -6.28 15.48 8.28
CA LEU A 98 -6.58 15.43 9.71
C LEU A 98 -5.59 14.55 10.48
N ILE A 99 -5.24 13.36 9.97
CA ILE A 99 -4.25 12.47 10.61
C ILE A 99 -2.85 13.10 10.62
N LEU A 100 -2.43 13.74 9.52
CA LEU A 100 -1.15 14.41 9.44
C LEU A 100 -1.05 15.54 10.48
N ILE A 101 -2.15 16.25 10.72
CA ILE A 101 -2.23 17.36 11.67
C ILE A 101 -2.34 16.86 13.12
N LEU A 102 -3.16 15.85 13.38
CA LEU A 102 -3.20 15.14 14.68
C LEU A 102 -1.81 14.66 15.10
N ALA A 103 -1.03 14.16 14.14
CA ALA A 103 0.35 13.74 14.40
C ALA A 103 1.26 14.92 14.81
N VAL A 104 1.03 16.13 14.30
CA VAL A 104 1.77 17.34 14.69
C VAL A 104 1.30 17.86 16.05
N GLN A 105 -0.01 17.82 16.34
CA GLN A 105 -0.58 18.25 17.62
C GLN A 105 -0.14 17.34 18.78
N HIS A 106 -0.22 16.01 18.61
CA HIS A 106 0.22 15.06 19.63
C HIS A 106 1.71 15.21 20.00
N ASP A 107 2.54 15.63 19.05
CA ASP A 107 3.95 15.88 19.32
C ASP A 107 4.18 17.22 20.07
N LYS A 108 3.22 18.17 20.04
CA LYS A 108 3.22 19.43 20.83
C LYS A 108 2.53 19.31 22.20
N GLU A 109 1.53 18.45 22.35
CA GLU A 109 0.64 18.38 23.53
C GLU A 109 1.01 17.34 24.58
N LYS A 110 2.26 16.85 24.63
CA LYS A 110 2.71 16.02 25.77
C LYS A 110 2.59 16.73 27.15
N GLU A 111 2.25 18.03 27.18
CA GLU A 111 2.11 18.82 28.41
C GLU A 111 0.74 19.47 28.69
N LYS A 112 -0.28 19.41 27.82
CA LYS A 112 -1.57 20.10 28.12
C LYS A 112 -2.82 19.23 27.94
N LYS A 113 -3.68 19.33 28.97
CA LYS A 113 -4.79 18.44 29.34
C LYS A 113 -5.80 18.10 28.23
N LYS A 114 -6.23 16.82 28.27
CA LYS A 114 -7.44 16.08 27.84
C LYS A 114 -8.61 16.74 27.07
N LYS A 115 -8.83 18.06 27.08
CA LYS A 115 -10.02 18.69 26.45
C LYS A 115 -9.87 18.93 24.93
N ASP A 116 -8.66 19.16 24.43
CA ASP A 116 -8.44 19.49 23.00
C ASP A 116 -8.39 18.23 22.09
N ALA A 117 -7.99 17.07 22.64
CA ALA A 117 -7.90 15.83 21.87
C ALA A 117 -9.26 15.25 21.42
N VAL A 118 -10.36 15.62 22.08
CA VAL A 118 -11.72 15.13 21.73
C VAL A 118 -12.29 15.85 20.51
N GLN A 119 -11.95 17.13 20.32
CA GLN A 119 -12.52 17.97 19.26
C GLN A 119 -12.09 17.56 17.84
N VAL A 120 -10.89 16.96 17.68
CA VAL A 120 -10.36 16.54 16.37
C VAL A 120 -10.65 15.07 16.05
N VAL A 121 -10.87 14.22 17.08
CA VAL A 121 -11.17 12.79 16.89
C VAL A 121 -12.60 12.56 16.38
N LEU A 122 -13.56 13.37 16.82
CA LEU A 122 -14.96 13.28 16.36
C LEU A 122 -15.13 13.52 14.84
N PRO A 123 -14.60 14.61 14.25
CA PRO A 123 -14.67 14.81 12.80
C PRO A 123 -13.90 13.74 12.03
N LEU A 124 -12.75 13.27 12.55
CA LEU A 124 -12.01 12.16 11.93
C LEU A 124 -12.89 10.91 11.80
N ARG A 125 -13.57 10.50 12.88
CA ARG A 125 -14.51 9.35 12.83
C ARG A 125 -15.64 9.57 11.83
N GLY A 126 -16.21 10.77 11.81
CA GLY A 126 -17.27 11.14 10.87
C GLY A 126 -16.84 10.95 9.41
N PHE A 127 -15.68 11.49 9.02
CA PHE A 127 -15.15 11.32 7.68
C PHE A 127 -14.77 9.87 7.36
N MET A 128 -14.25 9.11 8.32
CA MET A 128 -13.94 7.69 8.10
C MET A 128 -15.20 6.84 7.87
N ILE A 129 -16.28 7.09 8.61
CA ILE A 129 -17.56 6.40 8.38
C ILE A 129 -18.15 6.79 7.03
N LEU A 130 -18.13 8.10 6.71
CA LEU A 130 -18.56 8.60 5.40
C LEU A 130 -17.76 7.95 4.27
N ASP A 131 -16.46 7.77 4.44
CA ASP A 131 -15.57 7.15 3.47
C ASP A 131 -15.98 5.69 3.19
N VAL A 132 -16.10 4.86 4.23
CA VAL A 132 -16.49 3.45 4.07
C VAL A 132 -17.90 3.30 3.50
N LEU A 133 -18.86 4.14 3.92
CA LEU A 133 -20.23 4.14 3.36
C LEU A 133 -20.24 4.56 1.89
N SER A 134 -19.45 5.57 1.53
CA SER A 134 -19.31 6.04 0.15
C SER A 134 -18.67 4.95 -0.72
N LEU A 135 -17.65 4.25 -0.22
CA LEU A 135 -17.02 3.13 -0.93
C LEU A 135 -17.99 1.97 -1.17
N MET A 136 -18.81 1.64 -0.16
CA MET A 136 -19.86 0.62 -0.27
C MET A 136 -20.94 1.02 -1.28
N GLY A 137 -21.37 2.28 -1.27
CA GLY A 137 -22.34 2.83 -2.24
C GLY A 137 -21.80 2.80 -3.68
N ALA A 138 -20.56 3.21 -3.88
CA ALA A 138 -19.90 3.18 -5.19
C ALA A 138 -19.76 1.74 -5.71
N TYR A 139 -19.30 0.82 -4.87
CA TYR A 139 -19.19 -0.59 -5.22
C TYR A 139 -20.55 -1.19 -5.60
N GLY A 140 -21.58 -0.97 -4.79
CA GLY A 140 -22.94 -1.47 -5.08
C GLY A 140 -23.48 -0.91 -6.40
N ALA A 141 -23.35 0.39 -6.60
CA ALA A 141 -23.79 1.06 -7.82
C ALA A 141 -23.09 0.50 -9.08
N GLY A 142 -21.78 0.23 -8.99
CA GLY A 142 -20.98 -0.25 -10.11
C GLY A 142 -21.06 -1.76 -10.39
N THR A 143 -21.30 -2.60 -9.38
CA THR A 143 -21.21 -4.07 -9.52
C THR A 143 -22.54 -4.80 -9.73
N CYS A 144 -23.65 -4.25 -9.21
CA CYS A 144 -24.95 -4.95 -9.15
C CYS A 144 -25.69 -5.05 -10.50
N ARG A 145 -25.14 -5.68 -11.54
CA ARG A 145 -25.64 -5.53 -12.93
C ARG A 145 -27.02 -6.15 -13.15
N ASP A 146 -27.27 -7.29 -12.53
CA ASP A 146 -28.48 -8.08 -12.66
C ASP A 146 -29.26 -8.15 -11.33
N LYS A 147 -30.48 -8.69 -11.39
CA LYS A 147 -31.35 -8.82 -10.21
C LYS A 147 -30.71 -9.70 -9.13
N SER A 148 -29.98 -10.76 -9.51
CA SER A 148 -29.36 -11.67 -8.54
C SER A 148 -28.24 -10.97 -7.76
N SER A 149 -27.31 -10.30 -8.45
CA SER A 149 -26.21 -9.58 -7.78
C SER A 149 -26.73 -8.42 -6.92
N THR A 150 -27.78 -7.73 -7.39
CA THR A 150 -28.41 -6.64 -6.62
C THR A 150 -29.02 -7.14 -5.31
N VAL A 151 -29.81 -8.23 -5.37
CA VAL A 151 -30.43 -8.81 -4.18
C VAL A 151 -29.35 -9.34 -3.23
N TYR A 152 -28.35 -10.04 -3.76
CA TYR A 152 -27.25 -10.58 -2.96
C TYR A 152 -26.49 -9.48 -2.22
N PHE A 153 -26.09 -8.42 -2.91
CA PHE A 153 -25.41 -7.28 -2.32
C PHE A 153 -26.28 -6.58 -1.26
N ALA A 154 -27.56 -6.32 -1.56
CA ALA A 154 -28.48 -5.66 -0.64
C ALA A 154 -28.68 -6.47 0.65
N VAL A 155 -28.84 -7.80 0.55
CA VAL A 155 -28.96 -8.70 1.71
C VAL A 155 -27.68 -8.67 2.54
N LEU A 156 -26.51 -8.74 1.90
CA LEU A 156 -25.22 -8.74 2.61
C LEU A 156 -24.99 -7.42 3.36
N VAL A 157 -25.31 -6.29 2.73
CA VAL A 157 -25.22 -4.97 3.35
C VAL A 157 -26.24 -4.81 4.49
N ALA A 158 -27.48 -5.25 4.30
CA ALA A 158 -28.50 -5.24 5.34
C ALA A 158 -28.09 -6.09 6.55
N ALA A 159 -27.50 -7.27 6.31
CA ALA A 159 -26.97 -8.12 7.37
C ALA A 159 -25.84 -7.44 8.17
N VAL A 160 -24.94 -6.70 7.49
CA VAL A 160 -23.90 -5.90 8.15
C VAL A 160 -24.50 -4.82 9.03
N PHE A 161 -25.46 -4.03 8.52
CA PHE A 161 -26.11 -2.98 9.32
C PHE A 161 -26.87 -3.57 10.50
N LEU A 162 -27.63 -4.64 10.29
CA LEU A 162 -28.35 -5.34 11.35
C LEU A 162 -27.38 -5.83 12.43
N TYR A 163 -26.26 -6.45 12.04
CA TYR A 163 -25.24 -6.90 12.97
C TYR A 163 -24.67 -5.74 13.80
N ILE A 164 -24.34 -4.61 13.17
CA ILE A 164 -23.80 -3.42 13.86
C ILE A 164 -24.83 -2.86 14.85
N VAL A 165 -26.10 -2.77 14.46
CA VAL A 165 -27.19 -2.30 15.33
C VAL A 165 -27.38 -3.23 16.52
N VAL A 166 -27.43 -4.56 16.29
CA VAL A 166 -27.55 -5.56 17.35
C VAL A 166 -26.38 -5.46 18.33
N VAL A 167 -25.14 -5.35 17.84
CA VAL A 167 -23.96 -5.19 18.70
C VAL A 167 -24.06 -3.92 19.54
N LYS A 168 -24.52 -2.80 18.98
CA LYS A 168 -24.69 -1.54 19.72
C LYS A 168 -25.81 -1.58 20.75
N LEU A 169 -26.95 -2.19 20.42
CA LEU A 169 -28.05 -2.38 21.35
C LEU A 169 -27.64 -3.29 22.50
N LEU A 170 -26.91 -4.37 22.21
CA LEU A 170 -26.40 -5.30 23.22
C LEU A 170 -25.40 -4.62 24.16
N ASP A 171 -24.49 -3.80 23.63
CA ASP A 171 -23.53 -3.02 24.44
C ASP A 171 -24.27 -2.03 25.35
N SER A 172 -25.23 -1.27 24.80
CA SER A 172 -26.07 -0.35 25.57
C SER A 172 -26.81 -1.05 26.72
N TRP A 173 -27.37 -2.23 26.44
CA TRP A 173 -28.09 -3.03 27.43
C TRP A 173 -27.16 -3.59 28.53
N LEU A 174 -25.98 -4.07 28.16
CA LEU A 174 -24.96 -4.56 29.10
C LEU A 174 -24.39 -3.43 29.98
N THR A 175 -24.18 -2.23 29.43
CA THR A 175 -23.78 -1.06 30.24
C THR A 175 -24.87 -0.58 31.18
N GLY A 176 -26.16 -0.71 30.80
CA GLY A 176 -27.28 -0.37 31.69
C GLY A 176 -27.37 -1.28 32.93
N LYS A 177 -26.93 -2.54 32.81
CA LYS A 177 -26.98 -3.54 33.89
C LYS A 177 -25.81 -3.49 34.89
N HIS A 178 -24.69 -2.87 34.50
CA HIS A 178 -23.46 -2.83 35.31
C HIS A 178 -23.32 -1.57 36.19
N SER A 179 -24.33 -0.69 36.20
CA SER A 179 -24.36 0.51 37.04
C SER A 179 -24.62 0.22 38.53
N ASP A 180 -25.10 -0.98 38.88
CA ASP A 180 -25.57 -1.30 40.24
C ASP A 180 -24.65 -2.21 41.06
N SER A 181 -23.42 -2.48 40.59
CA SER A 181 -22.48 -3.33 41.33
C SER A 181 -21.03 -3.00 40.96
N SER A 182 -20.46 -2.02 41.67
CA SER A 182 -19.01 -1.82 41.70
C SER A 182 -18.52 -1.92 43.14
N GLY A 183 -18.33 -3.15 43.62
CA GLY A 183 -17.46 -3.42 44.75
C GLY A 183 -16.00 -3.31 44.29
N SER A 184 -15.21 -2.50 44.99
CA SER A 184 -13.78 -2.31 44.72
C SER A 184 -12.98 -3.55 45.11
N SER A 185 -12.73 -4.46 44.17
CA SER A 185 -11.72 -5.51 44.34
C SER A 185 -10.34 -4.95 44.01
N VAL A 186 -9.42 -5.04 44.98
CA VAL A 186 -8.00 -4.73 44.77
C VAL A 186 -7.42 -5.79 43.82
N GLU A 187 -7.24 -5.43 42.55
CA GLU A 187 -6.65 -6.33 41.54
C GLU A 187 -5.16 -6.55 41.83
N SER A 188 -4.75 -7.82 41.83
CA SER A 188 -3.36 -8.21 42.08
C SER A 188 -2.44 -7.71 40.96
N GLN A 189 -1.16 -7.41 41.27
CA GLN A 189 -0.17 -6.98 40.27
C GLN A 189 -0.02 -7.98 39.10
N ASN A 190 -0.19 -9.29 39.37
CA ASN A 190 -0.17 -10.34 38.35
C ASN A 190 -1.39 -10.30 37.42
N GLU A 191 -2.58 -9.94 37.91
CA GLU A 191 -3.77 -9.75 37.08
C GLU A 191 -3.66 -8.49 36.22
N MET A 192 -3.11 -7.41 36.77
CA MET A 192 -2.84 -6.18 36.02
C MET A 192 -1.86 -6.43 34.87
N ALA A 193 -0.75 -7.14 35.12
CA ALA A 193 0.22 -7.51 34.09
C ALA A 193 -0.38 -8.45 33.02
N LEU A 194 -1.24 -9.40 33.41
CA LEU A 194 -1.93 -10.29 32.48
C LEU A 194 -2.95 -9.56 31.62
N LYS A 195 -3.67 -8.57 32.19
CA LYS A 195 -4.59 -7.70 31.46
C LYS A 195 -3.85 -6.83 30.45
N GLU A 196 -2.75 -6.17 30.85
CA GLU A 196 -1.93 -5.37 29.94
C GLU A 196 -1.37 -6.21 28.77
N LEU A 197 -0.93 -7.45 29.05
CA LEU A 197 -0.46 -8.36 28.00
C LEU A 197 -1.57 -8.71 27.01
N LYS A 198 -2.79 -9.02 27.50
CA LYS A 198 -3.96 -9.32 26.67
C LYS A 198 -4.38 -8.11 25.83
N GLU A 199 -4.38 -6.91 26.40
CA GLU A 199 -4.71 -5.68 25.66
C GLU A 199 -3.69 -5.39 24.56
N LYS A 200 -2.40 -5.57 24.83
CA LYS A 200 -1.32 -5.39 23.86
C LYS A 200 -1.40 -6.40 22.71
N ASP A 201 -1.80 -7.64 23.00
CA ASP A 201 -2.04 -8.66 21.99
C ASP A 201 -3.27 -8.34 21.13
N GLN A 202 -4.36 -7.89 21.75
CA GLN A 202 -5.55 -7.43 21.02
C GLN A 202 -5.25 -6.22 20.13
N GLU A 203 -4.46 -5.26 20.61
CA GLU A 203 -4.02 -4.10 19.83
C GLU A 203 -3.23 -4.54 18.58
N ARG A 204 -2.33 -5.52 18.74
CA ARG A 204 -1.56 -6.09 17.62
C ARG A 204 -2.46 -6.82 16.61
N LEU A 205 -3.42 -7.62 17.09
CA LEU A 205 -4.36 -8.31 16.23
C LEU A 205 -5.20 -7.32 15.40
N ARG A 206 -5.69 -6.23 16.03
CA ARG A 206 -6.44 -5.16 15.33
C ARG A 206 -5.64 -4.53 14.20
N LYS A 207 -4.34 -4.30 14.43
CA LYS A 207 -3.42 -3.74 13.42
C LYS A 207 -3.30 -4.64 12.19
N ILE A 208 -3.17 -5.94 12.39
CA ILE A 208 -3.06 -6.93 11.30
C ILE A 208 -4.39 -7.07 10.56
N LEU A 209 -5.49 -7.21 11.29
CA LEU A 209 -6.82 -7.33 10.70
C LEU A 209 -7.18 -6.11 9.88
N MET A 210 -6.87 -4.91 10.36
CA MET A 210 -7.08 -3.70 9.57
C MET A 210 -6.24 -3.71 8.30
N LEU A 211 -4.96 -4.08 8.38
CA LEU A 211 -4.09 -4.17 7.20
C LEU A 211 -4.65 -5.15 6.15
N LEU A 212 -5.05 -6.35 6.57
CA LEU A 212 -5.58 -7.38 5.68
C LEU A 212 -6.97 -7.03 5.13
N ALA A 213 -7.84 -6.43 5.95
CA ALA A 213 -9.14 -5.94 5.50
C ALA A 213 -8.98 -4.81 4.47
N THR A 214 -8.07 -3.90 4.72
CA THR A 214 -7.74 -2.79 3.81
C THR A 214 -7.25 -3.35 2.46
N PHE A 215 -6.31 -4.30 2.49
CA PHE A 215 -5.86 -5.06 1.30
C PHE A 215 -7.03 -5.71 0.54
N ALA A 216 -7.85 -6.53 1.22
CA ALA A 216 -8.95 -7.25 0.59
C ALA A 216 -10.00 -6.29 -0.01
N ALA A 217 -10.36 -5.22 0.72
CA ALA A 217 -11.30 -4.20 0.26
C ALA A 217 -10.82 -3.54 -1.04
N SER A 218 -9.54 -3.19 -1.12
CA SER A 218 -8.99 -2.50 -2.30
C SER A 218 -9.00 -3.33 -3.57
N ILE A 219 -8.57 -4.59 -3.47
CA ILE A 219 -8.49 -5.48 -4.61
C ILE A 219 -9.87 -5.82 -5.10
N THR A 220 -10.77 -6.17 -4.17
CA THR A 220 -12.14 -6.52 -4.51
C THR A 220 -12.91 -5.33 -5.06
N TYR A 221 -12.64 -4.10 -4.60
CA TYR A 221 -13.20 -2.89 -5.18
C TYR A 221 -12.82 -2.74 -6.66
N VAL A 222 -11.52 -2.77 -6.98
CA VAL A 222 -11.03 -2.64 -8.36
C VAL A 222 -11.57 -3.76 -9.25
N ALA A 223 -11.53 -5.00 -8.75
CA ALA A 223 -11.96 -6.18 -9.51
C ALA A 223 -13.47 -6.27 -9.71
N GLY A 224 -14.27 -5.81 -8.75
CA GLY A 224 -15.72 -5.78 -8.90
C GLY A 224 -16.16 -4.79 -9.98
N LEU A 225 -15.50 -3.62 -10.03
CA LEU A 225 -15.78 -2.58 -11.03
C LEU A 225 -15.25 -2.93 -12.42
N ASN A 226 -14.23 -3.79 -12.53
CA ASN A 226 -13.63 -4.24 -13.78
C ASN A 226 -13.81 -5.76 -13.94
N ALA A 227 -14.93 -6.17 -14.52
CA ALA A 227 -15.24 -7.59 -14.68
C ALA A 227 -14.18 -8.33 -15.51
N PRO A 228 -13.84 -9.58 -15.15
CA PRO A 228 -12.94 -10.41 -15.95
C PRO A 228 -13.51 -10.59 -17.35
N GLY A 229 -12.65 -10.48 -18.36
CA GLY A 229 -13.04 -10.51 -19.77
C GLY A 229 -13.57 -9.17 -20.32
N GLY A 230 -13.80 -8.16 -19.49
CA GLY A 230 -14.24 -6.84 -19.93
C GLY A 230 -15.76 -6.71 -20.10
N PHE A 231 -16.15 -5.72 -20.89
CA PHE A 231 -17.54 -5.28 -21.07
C PHE A 231 -17.87 -5.17 -22.56
N TRP A 232 -19.11 -5.50 -22.90
CA TRP A 232 -19.63 -5.25 -24.24
C TRP A 232 -19.76 -3.76 -24.50
N ASP A 233 -19.29 -3.29 -25.65
CA ASP A 233 -19.38 -1.91 -26.10
C ASP A 233 -20.22 -1.77 -27.38
N SER A 234 -20.88 -2.84 -27.80
CA SER A 234 -21.74 -2.89 -28.98
C SER A 234 -23.12 -3.46 -28.63
N THR A 235 -24.07 -3.25 -29.54
CA THR A 235 -25.41 -3.84 -29.49
C THR A 235 -25.49 -4.96 -30.52
N GLY A 236 -25.60 -6.21 -30.09
CA GLY A 236 -25.77 -7.35 -30.99
C GLY A 236 -26.10 -8.66 -30.26
N GLY A 237 -26.86 -9.56 -30.89
CA GLY A 237 -27.23 -10.85 -30.28
C GLY A 237 -28.08 -10.74 -29.00
N ASN A 238 -27.73 -11.52 -27.97
CA ASN A 238 -28.44 -11.61 -26.67
C ASN A 238 -27.88 -10.69 -25.57
N HIS A 239 -26.85 -9.87 -25.84
CA HIS A 239 -26.19 -9.04 -24.83
C HIS A 239 -26.54 -7.56 -24.95
N ARG A 240 -26.41 -6.82 -23.84
CA ARG A 240 -26.54 -5.36 -23.81
C ARG A 240 -25.16 -4.71 -23.64
N PRO A 241 -24.95 -3.49 -24.15
CA PRO A 241 -23.73 -2.75 -23.86
C PRO A 241 -23.56 -2.59 -22.34
N GLY A 242 -22.34 -2.69 -21.85
CA GLY A 242 -22.02 -2.65 -20.43
C GLY A 242 -22.29 -3.94 -19.65
N ASP A 243 -22.85 -4.98 -20.29
CA ASP A 243 -22.88 -6.32 -19.71
C ASP A 243 -21.46 -6.91 -19.67
N ALA A 244 -21.21 -7.79 -18.70
CA ALA A 244 -19.94 -8.49 -18.60
C ALA A 244 -19.82 -9.50 -19.74
N ILE A 245 -18.73 -9.46 -20.50
CA ILE A 245 -18.57 -10.36 -21.66
C ILE A 245 -18.58 -11.84 -21.22
N LEU A 246 -17.92 -12.15 -20.10
CA LEU A 246 -17.85 -13.50 -19.55
C LEU A 246 -19.24 -14.06 -19.15
N ASN A 247 -20.27 -13.22 -19.02
CA ASN A 247 -21.60 -13.67 -18.62
C ASN A 247 -22.32 -14.48 -19.72
N ASP A 248 -22.02 -14.24 -21.00
CA ASP A 248 -22.78 -14.85 -22.09
C ASP A 248 -22.45 -16.34 -22.25
N HIS A 249 -21.16 -16.69 -22.20
CA HIS A 249 -20.69 -18.07 -22.43
C HIS A 249 -20.31 -18.78 -21.12
N HIS A 250 -20.05 -18.01 -20.05
CA HIS A 250 -19.54 -18.51 -18.78
C HIS A 250 -20.31 -17.92 -17.57
N ASN A 251 -21.64 -17.88 -17.67
CA ASN A 251 -22.55 -17.30 -16.68
C ASN A 251 -22.29 -17.77 -15.22
N LEU A 252 -22.04 -19.06 -15.01
CA LEU A 252 -21.78 -19.64 -13.69
C LEU A 252 -20.47 -19.10 -13.11
N ARG A 253 -19.43 -18.98 -13.93
CA ARG A 253 -18.12 -18.45 -13.52
C ARG A 253 -18.23 -16.98 -13.13
N MET A 254 -18.87 -16.17 -13.98
CA MET A 254 -19.11 -14.75 -13.68
C MET A 254 -19.94 -14.60 -12.39
N ARG A 255 -20.97 -15.42 -12.19
CA ARG A 255 -21.76 -15.42 -10.95
C ARG A 255 -20.90 -15.76 -9.74
N VAL A 256 -20.14 -16.84 -9.76
CA VAL A 256 -19.24 -17.23 -8.66
C VAL A 256 -18.22 -16.13 -8.38
N PHE A 257 -17.60 -15.56 -9.43
CA PHE A 257 -16.68 -14.42 -9.31
C PHE A 257 -17.32 -13.27 -8.54
N LEU A 258 -18.49 -12.79 -8.98
CA LEU A 258 -19.16 -11.66 -8.34
C LEU A 258 -19.58 -11.94 -6.90
N HIS A 259 -20.08 -13.14 -6.60
CA HIS A 259 -20.51 -13.50 -5.24
C HIS A 259 -19.31 -13.59 -4.29
N CYS A 260 -18.25 -14.30 -4.69
CA CYS A 260 -17.02 -14.43 -3.90
C CYS A 260 -16.32 -13.07 -3.71
N ASN A 261 -16.21 -12.26 -4.76
CA ASN A 261 -15.61 -10.93 -4.70
C ASN A 261 -16.40 -9.98 -3.81
N THR A 262 -17.73 -9.96 -3.95
CA THR A 262 -18.62 -9.12 -3.12
C THR A 262 -18.61 -9.56 -1.66
N THR A 263 -18.55 -10.86 -1.40
CA THR A 263 -18.41 -11.40 -0.04
C THR A 263 -17.12 -10.93 0.60
N ALA A 264 -16.00 -11.04 -0.11
CA ALA A 264 -14.70 -10.60 0.39
C ALA A 264 -14.67 -9.08 0.62
N PHE A 265 -15.25 -8.30 -0.30
CA PHE A 265 -15.40 -6.86 -0.15
C PHE A 265 -16.20 -6.50 1.10
N VAL A 266 -17.42 -6.99 1.26
CA VAL A 266 -18.28 -6.62 2.40
C VAL A 266 -17.75 -7.18 3.72
N ALA A 267 -17.17 -8.39 3.75
CA ALA A 267 -16.50 -8.92 4.93
C ALA A 267 -15.33 -8.03 5.38
N SER A 268 -14.56 -7.50 4.43
CA SER A 268 -13.44 -6.59 4.71
C SER A 268 -13.91 -5.21 5.20
N LEU A 269 -15.02 -4.68 4.66
CA LEU A 269 -15.63 -3.45 5.17
C LEU A 269 -16.26 -3.65 6.54
N LEU A 270 -16.85 -4.80 6.83
CA LEU A 270 -17.35 -5.14 8.16
C LEU A 270 -16.21 -5.15 9.18
N ILE A 271 -15.06 -5.76 8.87
CA ILE A 271 -13.87 -5.67 9.74
C ILE A 271 -13.51 -4.20 10.01
N THR A 272 -13.45 -3.39 8.96
CA THR A 272 -13.08 -1.97 9.06
C THR A 272 -14.07 -1.18 9.92
N MET A 273 -15.38 -1.33 9.67
CA MET A 273 -16.44 -0.70 10.46
C MET A 273 -16.40 -1.15 11.91
N LEU A 274 -16.21 -2.44 12.16
CA LEU A 274 -16.14 -2.94 13.53
C LEU A 274 -14.92 -2.37 14.27
N LEU A 275 -13.77 -2.26 13.61
CA LEU A 275 -12.58 -1.65 14.20
C LEU A 275 -12.74 -0.14 14.45
N ILE A 276 -13.53 0.58 13.63
CA ILE A 276 -13.79 2.02 13.78
C ILE A 276 -14.84 2.32 14.87
N VAL A 277 -15.92 1.53 14.94
CA VAL A 277 -17.13 1.88 15.70
C VAL A 277 -17.07 1.53 17.19
N ASP A 278 -16.24 0.57 17.61
CA ASP A 278 -16.13 0.21 19.03
C ASP A 278 -14.80 -0.45 19.37
N SER A 279 -14.03 0.10 20.30
CA SER A 279 -12.68 -0.40 20.59
C SER A 279 -12.50 -0.91 22.02
N LYS A 280 -13.53 -0.85 22.87
CA LYS A 280 -13.33 -1.04 24.31
C LYS A 280 -13.87 -2.33 24.91
N LYS A 281 -14.78 -3.09 24.28
CA LYS A 281 -15.33 -4.29 24.95
C LYS A 281 -15.60 -5.49 24.02
N LEU A 282 -15.34 -6.67 24.60
CA LEU A 282 -15.76 -8.05 24.28
C LEU A 282 -14.81 -9.01 23.51
N PRO A 283 -14.47 -10.19 24.10
CA PRO A 283 -13.70 -11.26 23.45
C PRO A 283 -14.45 -11.99 22.32
N ALA A 284 -15.81 -12.00 22.35
CA ALA A 284 -16.63 -12.63 21.31
C ALA A 284 -16.45 -12.02 19.90
N ARG A 285 -15.98 -10.77 19.83
CA ARG A 285 -15.75 -10.06 18.56
C ARG A 285 -14.44 -10.43 17.87
N SER A 286 -13.44 -10.89 18.62
CA SER A 286 -12.17 -11.33 18.02
C SER A 286 -12.38 -12.56 17.13
N PHE A 287 -13.30 -13.44 17.52
CA PHE A 287 -13.70 -14.58 16.70
C PHE A 287 -14.42 -14.13 15.43
N VAL A 288 -15.36 -13.19 15.52
CA VAL A 288 -16.06 -12.66 14.35
C VAL A 288 -15.09 -12.01 13.36
N LEU A 289 -14.17 -11.16 13.84
CA LEU A 289 -13.17 -10.54 12.96
C LEU A 289 -12.27 -11.58 12.27
N TYR A 290 -11.93 -12.65 12.99
CA TYR A 290 -11.17 -13.77 12.43
C TYR A 290 -11.95 -14.53 11.36
N VAL A 291 -13.22 -14.86 11.63
CA VAL A 291 -14.11 -15.49 10.64
C VAL A 291 -14.25 -14.59 9.42
N CYS A 292 -14.47 -13.28 9.59
CA CYS A 292 -14.57 -12.35 8.49
C CYS A 292 -13.29 -12.30 7.63
N ILE A 293 -12.09 -12.36 8.23
CA ILE A 293 -10.87 -12.32 7.43
C ILE A 293 -10.63 -13.63 6.68
N VAL A 294 -10.96 -14.77 7.28
CA VAL A 294 -10.91 -16.07 6.59
C VAL A 294 -11.89 -16.09 5.42
N VAL A 295 -13.13 -15.61 5.65
CA VAL A 295 -14.14 -15.44 4.59
C VAL A 295 -13.64 -14.53 3.48
N ALA A 296 -12.95 -13.43 3.81
CA ALA A 296 -12.38 -12.53 2.81
C ALA A 296 -11.27 -13.18 1.98
N LEU A 297 -10.34 -13.91 2.61
CA LEU A 297 -9.25 -14.61 1.91
C LEU A 297 -9.78 -15.75 1.03
N VAL A 298 -10.75 -16.54 1.51
CA VAL A 298 -11.40 -17.60 0.72
C VAL A 298 -12.21 -16.99 -0.43
N GLY A 299 -12.90 -15.88 -0.20
CA GLY A 299 -13.61 -15.13 -1.24
C GLY A 299 -12.66 -14.60 -2.31
N LEU A 300 -11.47 -14.10 -1.94
CA LEU A 300 -10.43 -13.72 -2.90
C LEU A 300 -9.97 -14.91 -3.74
N VAL A 301 -9.66 -16.06 -3.13
CA VAL A 301 -9.25 -17.28 -3.86
C VAL A 301 -10.34 -17.76 -4.83
N GLY A 302 -11.59 -17.80 -4.37
CA GLY A 302 -12.74 -18.19 -5.19
C GLY A 302 -12.99 -17.23 -6.36
N ALA A 303 -12.91 -15.92 -6.11
CA ALA A 303 -13.02 -14.92 -7.15
C ALA A 303 -11.87 -15.02 -8.16
N TYR A 304 -10.63 -15.15 -7.70
CA TYR A 304 -9.47 -15.32 -8.59
C TYR A 304 -9.62 -16.55 -9.48
N ALA A 305 -9.98 -17.72 -8.91
CA ALA A 305 -10.16 -18.95 -9.67
C ALA A 305 -11.29 -18.83 -10.70
N ALA A 306 -12.44 -18.24 -10.32
CA ALA A 306 -13.57 -18.08 -11.22
C ALA A 306 -13.31 -17.05 -12.34
N GLY A 307 -12.60 -15.97 -12.04
CA GLY A 307 -12.34 -14.89 -13.00
C GLY A 307 -11.14 -15.12 -13.93
N SER A 308 -10.08 -15.78 -13.46
CA SER A 308 -8.86 -16.03 -14.25
C SER A 308 -8.95 -17.27 -15.15
N CYS A 309 -9.78 -18.27 -14.79
CA CYS A 309 -9.85 -19.55 -15.48
C CYS A 309 -11.02 -19.61 -16.48
N ARG A 310 -10.82 -20.31 -17.60
CA ARG A 310 -11.86 -20.55 -18.63
C ARG A 310 -12.35 -21.98 -18.68
N ASP A 311 -11.48 -22.94 -18.37
CA ASP A 311 -11.84 -24.36 -18.34
C ASP A 311 -11.90 -24.90 -16.91
N THR A 312 -12.71 -25.94 -16.69
CA THR A 312 -12.83 -26.61 -15.38
C THR A 312 -11.49 -27.20 -14.92
N GLY A 313 -10.69 -27.76 -15.85
CA GLY A 313 -9.34 -28.24 -15.56
C GLY A 313 -8.41 -27.14 -15.04
N THR A 314 -8.37 -25.98 -15.69
CA THR A 314 -7.56 -24.84 -15.20
C THR A 314 -8.03 -24.34 -13.83
N THR A 315 -9.34 -24.40 -13.57
CA THR A 315 -9.92 -24.03 -12.27
C THR A 315 -9.49 -25.01 -11.18
N ALA A 316 -9.54 -26.32 -11.47
CA ALA A 316 -9.08 -27.35 -10.55
C ALA A 316 -7.58 -27.20 -10.25
N ILE A 317 -6.75 -26.91 -11.25
CA ILE A 317 -5.32 -26.63 -11.06
C ILE A 317 -5.12 -25.42 -10.15
N VAL A 318 -5.75 -24.28 -10.42
CA VAL A 318 -5.59 -23.07 -9.61
C VAL A 318 -6.05 -23.28 -8.16
N VAL A 319 -7.17 -23.97 -7.92
CA VAL A 319 -7.67 -24.25 -6.56
C VAL A 319 -6.77 -25.25 -5.83
N SER A 320 -6.34 -26.33 -6.49
CA SER A 320 -5.41 -27.32 -5.91
C SER A 320 -4.02 -26.75 -5.63
N LEU A 321 -3.62 -25.70 -6.32
CA LEU A 321 -2.32 -25.06 -6.15
C LEU A 321 -2.12 -24.51 -4.74
N ALA A 322 -3.17 -24.02 -4.07
CA ALA A 322 -3.07 -23.63 -2.67
C ALA A 322 -2.66 -24.81 -1.77
N GLY A 323 -3.24 -25.99 -2.01
CA GLY A 323 -2.85 -27.24 -1.34
C GLY A 323 -1.45 -27.70 -1.70
N ALA A 324 -1.04 -27.57 -2.97
CA ALA A 324 0.31 -27.91 -3.43
C ALA A 324 1.39 -26.99 -2.83
N VAL A 325 1.13 -25.68 -2.72
CA VAL A 325 2.02 -24.72 -2.06
C VAL A 325 2.14 -25.03 -0.57
N LEU A 326 1.03 -25.37 0.09
CA LEU A 326 1.06 -25.81 1.48
C LEU A 326 1.84 -27.12 1.65
N ALA A 327 1.67 -28.08 0.75
CA ALA A 327 2.43 -29.33 0.76
C ALA A 327 3.94 -29.07 0.55
N LEU A 328 4.31 -28.20 -0.39
CA LEU A 328 5.69 -27.79 -0.63
C LEU A 328 6.28 -27.05 0.57
N ALA A 329 5.51 -26.18 1.22
CA ALA A 329 5.90 -25.52 2.46
C ALA A 329 6.15 -26.56 3.58
N CYS A 330 5.30 -27.58 3.70
CA CYS A 330 5.48 -28.69 4.65
C CYS A 330 6.68 -29.57 4.32
N ILE A 331 6.97 -29.81 3.03
CA ILE A 331 8.16 -30.56 2.59
C ILE A 331 9.42 -29.75 2.94
N LEU A 332 9.47 -28.46 2.60
CA LEU A 332 10.58 -27.56 2.97
C LEU A 332 10.81 -27.51 4.48
N LEU A 333 9.73 -27.61 5.28
CA LEU A 333 9.81 -27.70 6.73
C LEU A 333 10.52 -28.97 7.21
N ARG A 334 10.37 -30.08 6.47
CA ARG A 334 10.96 -31.40 6.81
C ARG A 334 12.35 -31.62 6.22
N THR A 335 12.66 -31.04 5.07
CA THR A 335 13.87 -31.39 4.29
C THR A 335 15.03 -30.41 4.43
N LEU A 336 14.81 -29.16 4.87
CA LEU A 336 15.89 -28.20 5.08
C LEU A 336 16.54 -28.44 6.46
N PRO A 337 17.77 -29.00 6.54
CA PRO A 337 18.42 -29.25 7.82
C PRO A 337 18.61 -27.95 8.62
N SER A 338 18.60 -28.07 9.95
CA SER A 338 18.94 -27.02 10.91
C SER A 338 20.44 -26.70 10.95
N GLU A 339 21.18 -26.96 9.87
CA GLU A 339 22.62 -26.73 9.91
C GLU A 339 22.92 -25.24 10.00
N SER A 340 23.55 -24.92 11.11
CA SER A 340 24.17 -23.65 11.41
C SER A 340 25.00 -23.17 10.23
N LEU A 341 24.66 -22.01 9.67
CA LEU A 341 25.66 -21.15 9.05
C LEU A 341 26.55 -20.53 10.15
N SER A 342 27.07 -21.38 11.04
CA SER A 342 28.23 -21.10 11.87
C SER A 342 29.44 -21.36 10.98
N CYS A 343 29.75 -20.41 10.12
CA CYS A 343 31.07 -20.33 9.54
C CYS A 343 31.52 -18.86 9.62
N CYS A 344 32.46 -18.64 10.54
CA CYS A 344 33.15 -17.39 10.84
C CYS A 344 32.31 -16.30 11.54
N SER A 345 31.87 -16.59 12.77
CA SER A 345 31.82 -15.55 13.80
C SER A 345 33.26 -15.12 14.10
N CYS A 346 33.81 -14.23 13.27
CA CYS A 346 34.97 -13.46 13.70
C CYS A 346 34.51 -12.62 14.88
N ARG A 347 34.97 -13.02 16.07
CA ARG A 347 34.93 -12.29 17.33
C ARG A 347 35.33 -10.83 17.12
N THR A 348 34.38 -9.96 16.77
CA THR A 348 34.58 -8.51 16.84
C THR A 348 34.52 -8.14 18.31
N ARG A 349 35.70 -7.96 18.89
CA ARG A 349 35.93 -7.24 20.14
C ARG A 349 35.16 -5.91 20.08
N LYS A 350 34.44 -5.64 21.16
CA LYS A 350 33.63 -4.45 21.44
C LYS A 350 34.26 -3.14 20.95
N THR A 351 33.47 -2.34 20.25
CA THR A 351 33.47 -0.87 20.38
C THR A 351 32.01 -0.43 20.49
N ASP A 352 31.50 -0.55 21.72
CA ASP A 352 30.11 -0.33 22.11
C ASP A 352 29.81 1.17 22.23
N ALA A 353 29.44 1.81 21.11
CA ALA A 353 28.60 3.02 21.02
C ALA A 353 28.37 3.40 19.56
N THR A 354 29.44 3.40 18.75
CA THR A 354 29.42 3.81 17.34
C THR A 354 28.80 2.74 16.42
N GLN A 355 28.98 1.45 16.74
CA GLN A 355 28.38 0.35 15.98
C GLN A 355 26.86 0.24 16.14
N HIS A 356 26.30 0.58 17.32
CA HIS A 356 24.86 0.55 17.56
C HIS A 356 24.12 1.59 16.71
N SER A 357 24.66 2.82 16.62
CA SER A 357 24.11 3.90 15.79
C SER A 357 24.14 3.55 14.30
N SER A 358 25.26 3.02 13.81
CA SER A 358 25.41 2.66 12.39
C SER A 358 24.48 1.50 11.97
N LYS A 359 24.24 0.53 12.87
CA LYS A 359 23.32 -0.60 12.62
C LYS A 359 21.86 -0.16 12.59
N GLU A 360 21.47 0.77 13.46
CA GLU A 360 20.11 1.32 13.47
C GLU A 360 19.81 2.17 12.22
N LEU A 361 20.80 2.93 11.73
CA LEU A 361 20.69 3.67 10.47
C LEU A 361 20.56 2.74 9.25
N LEU A 362 21.30 1.61 9.26
CA LEU A 362 21.22 0.58 8.23
C LEU A 362 19.83 -0.07 8.18
N ASP A 363 19.26 -0.44 9.32
CA ASP A 363 17.93 -1.06 9.39
C ASP A 363 16.81 -0.09 8.98
N LYS A 364 16.95 1.21 9.28
CA LYS A 364 16.04 2.25 8.78
C LYS A 364 16.12 2.39 7.27
N ALA A 365 17.32 2.43 6.69
CA ALA A 365 17.51 2.52 5.25
C ALA A 365 16.88 1.31 4.53
N ARG A 366 17.12 0.08 5.03
CA ARG A 366 16.54 -1.17 4.50
C ARG A 366 15.02 -1.12 4.40
N SER A 367 14.33 -0.70 5.46
CA SER A 367 12.86 -0.59 5.44
C SER A 367 12.36 0.39 4.39
N LEU A 368 13.08 1.48 4.13
CA LEU A 368 12.66 2.49 3.15
C LEU A 368 12.92 2.03 1.72
N VAL A 369 14.10 1.47 1.47
CA VAL A 369 14.44 0.94 0.14
C VAL A 369 13.44 -0.12 -0.25
N LEU A 370 13.12 -1.00 0.68
CA LEU A 370 12.14 -2.03 0.46
C LEU A 370 10.78 -1.45 0.08
N LEU A 371 10.28 -0.45 0.82
CA LEU A 371 8.99 0.17 0.49
C LEU A 371 8.99 0.75 -0.92
N LEU A 372 10.06 1.41 -1.33
CA LEU A 372 10.19 1.96 -2.68
C LEU A 372 10.29 0.87 -3.75
N ALA A 373 11.12 -0.15 -3.54
CA ALA A 373 11.29 -1.25 -4.47
C ALA A 373 10.00 -2.07 -4.62
N THR A 374 9.32 -2.33 -3.51
CA THR A 374 8.00 -2.98 -3.49
C THR A 374 7.01 -2.17 -4.34
N LEU A 375 6.95 -0.86 -4.16
CA LEU A 375 6.11 0.03 -4.96
C LEU A 375 6.43 -0.04 -6.46
N ALA A 376 7.71 0.14 -6.80
CA ALA A 376 8.19 0.17 -8.17
C ALA A 376 7.89 -1.15 -8.88
N ALA A 377 8.12 -2.29 -8.22
CA ALA A 377 7.80 -3.61 -8.72
C ALA A 377 6.30 -3.72 -9.09
N THR A 378 5.41 -3.24 -8.22
CA THR A 378 3.96 -3.28 -8.46
C THR A 378 3.54 -2.45 -9.67
N ILE A 379 3.92 -1.18 -9.72
CA ILE A 379 3.44 -0.28 -10.78
C ILE A 379 4.04 -0.65 -12.14
N THR A 380 5.30 -1.09 -12.17
CA THR A 380 5.98 -1.49 -13.40
C THR A 380 5.50 -2.84 -13.91
N TYR A 381 5.13 -3.77 -13.02
CA TYR A 381 4.48 -5.00 -13.40
C TYR A 381 3.13 -4.73 -14.07
N THR A 382 2.27 -3.91 -13.45
CA THR A 382 0.97 -3.56 -14.04
C THR A 382 1.12 -2.86 -15.38
N ALA A 383 2.03 -1.89 -15.49
CA ALA A 383 2.27 -1.14 -16.72
C ALA A 383 2.90 -2.00 -17.83
N GLY A 384 3.68 -3.02 -17.49
CA GLY A 384 4.27 -3.92 -18.48
C GLY A 384 3.26 -4.88 -19.11
N LEU A 385 2.23 -5.27 -18.37
CA LEU A 385 1.16 -6.15 -18.87
C LEU A 385 0.05 -5.36 -19.61
N ASP A 386 -0.17 -4.11 -19.21
CA ASP A 386 -1.13 -3.16 -19.80
C ASP A 386 -0.39 -1.91 -20.33
N PRO A 387 0.28 -2.02 -21.49
CA PRO A 387 1.14 -0.96 -22.01
C PRO A 387 0.36 0.31 -22.41
N PRO A 388 1.01 1.48 -22.36
CA PRO A 388 0.43 2.74 -22.81
C PRO A 388 0.12 2.68 -24.31
N GLY A 389 -0.92 3.40 -24.71
CA GLY A 389 -1.48 3.37 -26.07
C GLY A 389 -2.53 2.29 -26.29
N GLY A 390 -2.75 1.37 -25.33
CA GLY A 390 -3.75 0.33 -25.48
C GLY A 390 -3.31 -0.82 -26.39
N LEU A 391 -4.28 -1.66 -26.77
CA LEU A 391 -4.08 -2.96 -27.39
C LEU A 391 -4.94 -3.08 -28.63
N TRP A 392 -4.39 -3.65 -29.70
CA TRP A 392 -5.17 -3.99 -30.88
C TRP A 392 -6.22 -5.04 -30.55
N GLN A 393 -7.46 -4.86 -31.01
CA GLN A 393 -8.55 -5.82 -30.82
C GLN A 393 -8.68 -6.82 -31.98
N GLU A 394 -8.13 -6.48 -33.15
CA GLU A 394 -8.22 -7.30 -34.36
C GLU A 394 -6.85 -7.57 -34.96
N ASN A 395 -6.78 -8.56 -35.85
CA ASN A 395 -5.58 -8.83 -36.63
C ASN A 395 -5.61 -7.93 -37.87
N GLY A 396 -4.47 -7.31 -38.20
CA GLY A 396 -4.34 -6.46 -39.38
C GLY A 396 -2.94 -6.50 -39.97
N ASP A 397 -2.68 -5.62 -40.93
CA ASP A 397 -1.39 -5.57 -41.60
C ASP A 397 -0.28 -5.12 -40.64
N GLY A 398 0.62 -6.04 -40.31
CA GLY A 398 1.77 -5.78 -39.44
C GLY A 398 1.51 -5.86 -37.93
N HIS A 399 0.32 -6.26 -37.49
CA HIS A 399 -0.01 -6.44 -36.07
C HIS A 399 -1.04 -7.56 -35.83
N MET A 400 -0.95 -8.20 -34.66
CA MET A 400 -1.96 -9.18 -34.22
C MET A 400 -2.80 -8.60 -33.08
N ALA A 401 -4.01 -9.11 -32.92
CA ALA A 401 -4.83 -8.79 -31.76
C ALA A 401 -4.05 -9.08 -30.48
N GLY A 402 -4.17 -8.15 -29.54
CA GLY A 402 -3.43 -8.12 -28.30
C GLY A 402 -2.00 -7.62 -28.45
N ASP A 403 -1.53 -7.12 -29.60
CA ASP A 403 -0.26 -6.38 -29.71
C ASP A 403 -0.42 -4.91 -29.26
N PRO A 404 0.64 -4.24 -28.76
CA PRO A 404 0.52 -2.89 -28.20
C PRO A 404 0.39 -1.90 -29.36
N ILE A 405 -0.61 -1.02 -29.31
CA ILE A 405 -0.84 -0.06 -30.41
C ILE A 405 0.35 0.89 -30.55
N LEU A 406 0.92 1.34 -29.43
CA LEU A 406 2.09 2.22 -29.45
C LEU A 406 3.32 1.57 -30.10
N LEU A 407 3.43 0.23 -30.11
CA LEU A 407 4.53 -0.46 -30.78
C LEU A 407 4.44 -0.31 -32.30
N THR A 408 3.23 -0.30 -32.86
CA THR A 408 3.00 -0.21 -34.32
C THR A 408 2.94 1.23 -34.78
N THR A 409 2.36 2.15 -33.99
CA THR A 409 2.24 3.57 -34.35
C THR A 409 3.51 4.38 -34.04
N ASN A 410 4.23 4.05 -32.95
CA ASN A 410 5.49 4.70 -32.59
C ASN A 410 6.46 3.75 -31.86
N ALA A 411 7.08 2.84 -32.63
CA ALA A 411 7.99 1.83 -32.11
C ALA A 411 9.13 2.37 -31.25
N ARG A 412 9.67 3.57 -31.55
CA ARG A 412 10.77 4.19 -30.78
C ARG A 412 10.30 4.53 -29.37
N ARG A 413 9.13 5.16 -29.25
CA ARG A 413 8.53 5.56 -27.97
C ARG A 413 8.14 4.34 -27.14
N TYR A 414 7.49 3.34 -27.75
CA TYR A 414 7.16 2.10 -27.05
C TYR A 414 8.41 1.39 -26.52
N LYS A 415 9.47 1.27 -27.35
CA LYS A 415 10.73 0.63 -26.91
C LYS A 415 11.35 1.38 -25.73
N ALA A 416 11.37 2.72 -25.77
CA ALA A 416 11.87 3.52 -24.64
C ALA A 416 11.07 3.27 -23.36
N PHE A 417 9.73 3.35 -23.42
CA PHE A 417 8.85 3.01 -22.31
C PHE A 417 9.15 1.62 -21.76
N PHE A 418 9.15 0.63 -22.64
CA PHE A 418 9.26 -0.77 -22.30
C PHE A 418 10.58 -1.10 -21.61
N TYR A 419 11.71 -0.66 -22.18
CA TYR A 419 13.02 -0.91 -21.57
C TYR A 419 13.19 -0.18 -20.23
N CYS A 420 12.78 1.09 -20.14
CA CYS A 420 12.84 1.82 -18.87
C CYS A 420 11.97 1.16 -17.78
N ASN A 421 10.75 0.74 -18.14
CA ASN A 421 9.83 0.06 -17.23
C ASN A 421 10.35 -1.31 -16.79
N SER A 422 10.91 -2.10 -17.72
CA SER A 422 11.51 -3.40 -17.40
C SER A 422 12.76 -3.28 -16.54
N VAL A 423 13.61 -2.27 -16.77
CA VAL A 423 14.76 -2.00 -15.89
C VAL A 423 14.26 -1.73 -14.48
N ALA A 424 13.32 -0.80 -14.29
CA ALA A 424 12.74 -0.49 -12.98
C ALA A 424 12.13 -1.74 -12.30
N PHE A 425 11.36 -2.54 -13.05
CA PHE A 425 10.80 -3.79 -12.52
C PHE A 425 11.89 -4.75 -12.03
N VAL A 426 12.92 -5.02 -12.84
CA VAL A 426 13.97 -5.97 -12.46
C VAL A 426 14.83 -5.41 -11.32
N THR A 427 15.21 -4.14 -11.36
CA THR A 427 16.00 -3.51 -10.30
C THR A 427 15.27 -3.50 -8.97
N SER A 428 13.96 -3.31 -8.99
CA SER A 428 13.13 -3.34 -7.79
C SER A 428 13.02 -4.75 -7.19
N LEU A 429 12.87 -5.81 -8.01
CA LEU A 429 12.94 -7.19 -7.53
C LEU A 429 14.32 -7.53 -6.94
N VAL A 430 15.39 -7.10 -7.60
CA VAL A 430 16.75 -7.30 -7.08
C VAL A 430 16.95 -6.54 -5.77
N ALA A 431 16.47 -5.30 -5.65
CA ALA A 431 16.53 -4.54 -4.40
C ALA A 431 15.76 -5.25 -3.27
N ILE A 432 14.58 -5.82 -3.55
CA ILE A 432 13.82 -6.60 -2.57
C ILE A 432 14.62 -7.83 -2.12
N ILE A 433 15.21 -8.58 -3.04
CA ILE A 433 16.02 -9.78 -2.72
C ILE A 433 17.29 -9.39 -1.94
N LEU A 434 17.98 -8.32 -2.34
CA LEU A 434 19.19 -7.83 -1.66
C LEU A 434 18.92 -7.36 -0.24
N VAL A 435 17.76 -6.73 0.01
CA VAL A 435 17.36 -6.32 1.36
C VAL A 435 17.10 -7.54 2.27
N GLN A 436 16.73 -8.71 1.72
CA GLN A 436 16.54 -9.94 2.49
C GLN A 436 17.85 -10.58 2.96
N GLU A 437 18.98 -10.30 2.31
CA GLU A 437 20.28 -10.90 2.61
C GLU A 437 21.09 -9.99 3.55
N GLU A 438 21.16 -10.31 4.85
CA GLU A 438 21.85 -9.48 5.86
C GLU A 438 23.32 -9.17 5.48
N ASN A 439 23.98 -10.07 4.75
CA ASN A 439 25.39 -9.99 4.34
C ASN A 439 25.67 -9.15 3.08
N LEU A 440 24.64 -8.77 2.32
CA LEU A 440 24.79 -8.16 0.99
C LEU A 440 24.36 -6.69 0.92
N VAL A 441 23.85 -6.14 2.02
CA VAL A 441 23.51 -4.72 2.13
C VAL A 441 24.78 -3.87 2.29
N LYS A 442 25.55 -3.73 1.22
CA LYS A 442 26.51 -2.62 1.10
C LYS A 442 25.79 -1.43 0.50
N HIS A 443 25.84 -0.31 1.19
CA HIS A 443 25.13 0.93 0.86
C HIS A 443 25.18 1.28 -0.63
N HIS A 444 26.37 1.19 -1.26
CA HIS A 444 26.56 1.53 -2.67
C HIS A 444 25.72 0.71 -3.66
N VAL A 445 25.50 -0.59 -3.42
CA VAL A 445 24.75 -1.44 -4.37
C VAL A 445 23.25 -1.16 -4.26
N LEU A 446 22.77 -0.94 -3.04
CA LEU A 446 21.36 -0.66 -2.78
C LEU A 446 20.99 0.75 -3.25
N GLU A 447 21.85 1.74 -3.02
CA GLU A 447 21.68 3.11 -3.54
C GLU A 447 21.69 3.13 -5.07
N ALA A 448 22.62 2.40 -5.71
CA ALA A 448 22.64 2.27 -7.16
C ALA A 448 21.35 1.63 -7.70
N ALA A 449 20.84 0.59 -7.03
CA ALA A 449 19.57 -0.04 -7.40
C ALA A 449 18.40 0.96 -7.35
N MET A 450 18.32 1.76 -6.29
CA MET A 450 17.26 2.76 -6.12
C MET A 450 17.34 3.90 -7.14
N ILE A 451 18.55 4.37 -7.44
CA ILE A 451 18.74 5.43 -8.43
C ILE A 451 18.33 4.93 -9.81
N LEU A 452 18.78 3.73 -10.17
CA LEU A 452 18.44 3.10 -11.44
C LEU A 452 16.92 2.85 -11.57
N ASP A 453 16.27 2.45 -10.48
CA ASP A 453 14.83 2.26 -10.38
C ASP A 453 14.06 3.57 -10.63
N LEU A 454 14.43 4.66 -9.95
CA LEU A 454 13.80 5.97 -10.13
C LEU A 454 13.99 6.54 -11.53
N PHE A 455 15.18 6.40 -12.13
CA PHE A 455 15.41 6.82 -13.51
C PHE A 455 14.61 5.97 -14.51
N GLY A 456 14.49 4.65 -14.25
CA GLY A 456 13.62 3.76 -15.02
C GLY A 456 12.16 4.21 -14.97
N LEU A 457 11.64 4.57 -13.79
CA LEU A 457 10.29 5.10 -13.64
C LEU A 457 10.08 6.43 -14.36
N ILE A 458 11.01 7.39 -14.24
CA ILE A 458 10.93 8.69 -14.94
C ILE A 458 10.93 8.49 -16.45
N GLY A 459 11.85 7.67 -16.97
CA GLY A 459 11.96 7.39 -18.40
C GLY A 459 10.73 6.67 -18.95
N ALA A 460 10.21 5.68 -18.21
CA ALA A 460 8.98 4.99 -18.57
C ALA A 460 7.79 5.94 -18.59
N TYR A 461 7.65 6.78 -17.56
CA TYR A 461 6.58 7.77 -17.50
C TYR A 461 6.64 8.76 -18.66
N ALA A 462 7.81 9.37 -18.93
CA ALA A 462 7.97 10.35 -19.99
C ALA A 462 7.73 9.76 -21.39
N ALA A 463 8.14 8.50 -21.61
CA ALA A 463 7.90 7.82 -22.88
C ALA A 463 6.45 7.35 -23.03
N GLY A 464 5.83 6.83 -21.97
CA GLY A 464 4.50 6.22 -22.02
C GLY A 464 3.33 7.21 -21.91
N SER A 465 3.46 8.26 -21.09
CA SER A 465 2.36 9.21 -20.86
C SER A 465 2.18 10.22 -21.98
N CYS A 466 3.28 10.62 -22.62
CA CYS A 466 3.32 11.68 -23.63
C CYS A 466 2.95 11.12 -25.02
N ARG A 467 2.34 11.93 -25.89
CA ARG A 467 2.03 11.56 -27.28
C ARG A 467 2.97 12.17 -28.32
N ASP A 468 3.38 13.41 -28.07
CA ASP A 468 4.24 14.17 -28.96
C ASP A 468 5.63 14.39 -28.37
N VAL A 469 6.53 14.95 -29.16
CA VAL A 469 7.89 15.29 -28.69
C VAL A 469 7.82 16.46 -27.70
N SER A 470 6.92 17.43 -27.90
CA SER A 470 6.74 18.58 -27.00
C SER A 470 6.36 18.17 -25.58
N THR A 471 5.35 17.29 -25.44
CA THR A 471 4.93 16.79 -24.12
C THR A 471 6.01 15.92 -23.46
N SER A 472 6.77 15.15 -24.24
CA SER A 472 7.94 14.43 -23.73
C SER A 472 9.06 15.37 -23.26
N ILE A 473 9.36 16.45 -24.01
CA ILE A 473 10.31 17.48 -23.60
C ILE A 473 9.82 18.13 -22.30
N TYR A 474 8.53 18.47 -22.20
CA TYR A 474 7.95 19.01 -20.97
C TYR A 474 8.16 18.08 -19.78
N ALA A 475 7.83 16.79 -19.90
CA ALA A 475 7.98 15.82 -18.82
C ALA A 475 9.45 15.66 -18.40
N MET A 476 10.38 15.60 -19.37
CA MET A 476 11.82 15.49 -19.10
C MET A 476 12.41 16.78 -18.53
N ALA A 477 11.99 17.95 -19.02
CA ALA A 477 12.40 19.24 -18.51
C ALA A 477 11.91 19.45 -17.07
N LEU A 478 10.68 19.01 -16.76
CA LEU A 478 10.13 19.02 -15.41
C LEU A 478 10.92 18.11 -14.48
N ALA A 479 11.30 16.90 -14.92
CA ALA A 479 12.18 16.02 -14.17
C ALA A 479 13.56 16.68 -13.91
N GLY A 480 14.15 17.30 -14.93
CA GLY A 480 15.41 18.04 -14.81
C GLY A 480 15.31 19.23 -13.85
N ALA A 481 14.26 20.04 -13.95
CA ALA A 481 14.00 21.17 -13.06
C ALA A 481 13.84 20.71 -11.60
N VAL A 482 13.14 19.60 -11.39
CA VAL A 482 13.02 18.97 -10.07
C VAL A 482 14.38 18.51 -9.55
N LEU A 483 15.22 17.87 -10.37
CA LEU A 483 16.57 17.46 -9.95
C LEU A 483 17.44 18.67 -9.61
N VAL A 484 17.40 19.72 -10.42
CA VAL A 484 18.11 20.98 -10.16
C VAL A 484 17.63 21.61 -8.85
N TYR A 485 16.32 21.67 -8.61
CA TYR A 485 15.74 22.14 -7.35
C TYR A 485 16.25 21.31 -6.16
N VAL A 486 16.28 19.98 -6.29
CA VAL A 486 16.84 19.08 -5.27
C VAL A 486 18.31 19.43 -5.01
N VAL A 487 19.14 19.57 -6.05
CA VAL A 487 20.57 19.91 -5.95
C VAL A 487 20.78 21.29 -5.32
N ILE A 488 20.02 22.31 -5.72
CA ILE A 488 20.08 23.65 -5.11
C ILE A 488 19.76 23.56 -3.62
N HIS A 489 18.71 22.84 -3.24
CA HIS A 489 18.40 22.62 -1.83
C HIS A 489 19.47 21.83 -1.09
N VAL A 490 20.09 20.84 -1.72
CA VAL A 490 21.26 20.15 -1.16
C VAL A 490 22.36 21.17 -0.88
N VAL A 491 22.80 21.93 -1.88
CA VAL A 491 23.97 22.82 -1.78
C VAL A 491 23.73 23.96 -0.78
N PHE A 492 22.65 24.72 -0.92
CA PHE A 492 22.40 25.91 -0.09
C PHE A 492 22.17 25.57 1.39
N PHE A 493 21.42 24.51 1.69
CA PHE A 493 21.07 24.19 3.08
C PHE A 493 22.04 23.20 3.77
N THR A 494 22.92 22.53 3.02
CA THR A 494 24.04 21.79 3.64
C THR A 494 25.19 22.73 4.01
N LEU A 495 25.39 23.83 3.28
CA LEU A 495 26.43 24.84 3.56
C LEU A 495 26.11 25.71 4.79
N ASP A 496 24.84 26.00 5.08
CA ASP A 496 24.43 26.85 6.20
C ASP A 496 24.30 26.09 7.54
N TYR A 497 24.85 24.87 7.62
CA TYR A 497 24.76 24.03 8.82
C TYR A 497 25.76 24.48 9.90
N LYS A 498 25.38 25.47 10.71
CA LYS A 498 25.97 25.63 12.04
C LYS A 498 25.46 24.51 12.95
N VAL A 499 26.39 23.74 13.52
CA VAL A 499 26.15 22.73 14.56
C VAL A 499 25.52 23.44 15.77
N THR A 500 24.20 23.43 15.87
CA THR A 500 23.51 23.76 17.12
C THR A 500 23.09 22.45 17.78
N GLU A 501 23.40 22.35 19.08
CA GLU A 501 23.33 21.17 19.94
C GLU A 501 22.22 20.16 19.58
N ASN A 502 22.63 18.88 19.55
CA ASN A 502 21.77 17.72 19.34
C ASN A 502 20.66 17.66 20.39
N ASN A 503 19.48 18.13 20.00
CA ASN A 503 18.27 17.92 20.76
C ASN A 503 17.61 16.63 20.23
N ASP A 504 17.93 15.47 20.83
CA ASP A 504 17.45 14.13 20.44
C ASP A 504 15.95 14.05 20.17
N GLN A 505 15.18 14.89 20.88
CA GLN A 505 13.73 14.98 20.71
C GLN A 505 13.34 15.56 19.34
N LYS A 506 14.02 16.62 18.86
CA LYS A 506 13.74 17.21 17.54
C LYS A 506 14.04 16.22 16.43
N ASP A 507 15.13 15.47 16.55
CA ASP A 507 15.53 14.46 15.58
C ASP A 507 14.51 13.32 15.45
N ARG A 508 13.96 12.86 16.58
CA ARG A 508 12.86 11.87 16.57
C ARG A 508 11.61 12.40 15.87
N LEU A 509 11.28 13.69 16.01
CA LEU A 509 10.15 14.32 15.33
C LEU A 509 10.36 14.42 13.82
N LEU A 510 11.55 14.81 13.39
CA LEU A 510 11.92 14.87 11.96
C LEU A 510 11.80 13.49 11.31
N GLU A 511 12.30 12.43 11.96
CA GLU A 511 12.21 11.06 11.45
C GLU A 511 10.76 10.57 11.35
N LYS A 512 9.90 10.91 12.32
CA LYS A 512 8.46 10.62 12.23
C LYS A 512 7.81 11.36 11.07
N ARG A 513 8.15 12.63 10.82
CA ARG A 513 7.61 13.44 9.72
C ARG A 513 8.08 12.91 8.37
N ARG A 514 9.37 12.57 8.25
CA ARG A 514 9.98 11.93 7.09
C ARG A 514 9.22 10.68 6.67
N LYS A 515 8.95 9.76 7.60
CA LYS A 515 8.22 8.50 7.30
C LYS A 515 6.82 8.74 6.76
N ARG A 516 6.11 9.76 7.25
CA ARG A 516 4.75 10.10 6.78
C ARG A 516 4.76 10.73 5.39
N LEU A 517 5.64 11.70 5.17
CA LEU A 517 5.80 12.36 3.87
C LEU A 517 6.25 11.38 2.80
N LEU A 518 7.13 10.43 3.16
CA LEU A 518 7.58 9.40 2.21
C LEU A 518 6.44 8.46 1.83
N LEU A 519 5.61 8.04 2.78
CA LEU A 519 4.43 7.22 2.47
C LEU A 519 3.46 7.94 1.53
N PHE A 520 3.22 9.24 1.76
CA PHE A 520 2.39 10.06 0.88
C PHE A 520 3.02 10.23 -0.51
N ALA A 521 4.32 10.51 -0.60
CA ALA A 521 5.01 10.65 -1.88
C ALA A 521 5.01 9.34 -2.69
N ILE A 522 5.27 8.21 -2.03
CA ILE A 522 5.15 6.86 -2.61
C ILE A 522 3.75 6.63 -3.17
N LEU A 523 2.71 6.97 -2.39
CA LEU A 523 1.32 6.87 -2.84
C LEU A 523 1.05 7.73 -4.08
N THR A 524 1.36 9.03 -4.00
CA THR A 524 1.07 9.97 -5.09
C THR A 524 1.83 9.59 -6.34
N ALA A 525 3.10 9.16 -6.24
CA ALA A 525 3.87 8.66 -7.37
C ALA A 525 3.21 7.44 -8.02
N THR A 526 2.69 6.49 -7.24
CA THR A 526 2.00 5.30 -7.74
C THR A 526 0.76 5.64 -8.56
N ILE A 527 -0.11 6.46 -7.97
CA ILE A 527 -1.39 6.83 -8.54
C ILE A 527 -1.19 7.62 -9.83
N THR A 528 -0.28 8.59 -9.79
CA THR A 528 0.00 9.46 -10.94
C THR A 528 0.76 8.74 -12.05
N TYR A 529 1.64 7.78 -11.72
CA TYR A 529 2.30 6.92 -12.70
C TYR A 529 1.28 6.08 -13.47
N GLN A 530 0.41 5.35 -12.77
CA GLN A 530 -0.62 4.53 -13.39
C GLN A 530 -1.55 5.38 -14.26
N ALA A 531 -2.11 6.47 -13.72
CA ALA A 531 -3.02 7.33 -14.47
C ALA A 531 -2.37 8.06 -15.64
N GLY A 532 -1.07 8.37 -15.57
CA GLY A 532 -0.35 8.96 -16.69
C GLY A 532 -0.19 7.98 -17.85
N LEU A 533 0.00 6.69 -17.54
CA LEU A 533 0.12 5.63 -18.54
C LEU A 533 -1.22 5.15 -19.07
N THR A 534 -2.30 5.24 -18.28
CA THR A 534 -3.68 4.90 -18.68
C THR A 534 -4.60 6.11 -18.47
N PRO A 535 -4.66 7.04 -19.45
CA PRO A 535 -5.41 8.28 -19.31
C PRO A 535 -6.93 8.03 -19.22
N PRO A 536 -7.71 8.99 -18.70
CA PRO A 536 -9.14 8.82 -18.51
C PRO A 536 -9.89 8.52 -19.80
N GLY A 537 -10.80 7.53 -19.76
CA GLY A 537 -11.52 7.06 -20.93
C GLY A 537 -10.71 6.14 -21.86
N GLY A 538 -9.44 5.87 -21.57
CA GLY A 538 -8.60 4.95 -22.34
C GLY A 538 -8.04 5.55 -23.63
N PHE A 539 -7.93 4.72 -24.65
CA PHE A 539 -7.27 5.03 -25.92
C PHE A 539 -8.19 4.77 -27.11
N LEU A 540 -8.00 5.51 -28.19
CA LEU A 540 -8.62 5.22 -29.48
C LEU A 540 -8.08 3.90 -30.04
N LEU A 541 -8.96 3.11 -30.65
CA LEU A 541 -8.63 1.80 -31.22
C LEU A 541 -8.43 1.81 -32.73
N GLN A 542 -8.82 2.90 -33.41
CA GLN A 542 -8.74 3.03 -34.86
C GLN A 542 -8.23 4.44 -35.23
N ASP A 543 -7.62 4.53 -36.41
CA ASP A 543 -7.28 5.80 -37.03
C ASP A 543 -8.55 6.46 -37.60
N ASP A 544 -8.61 7.80 -37.63
CA ASP A 544 -9.75 8.53 -38.22
C ASP A 544 -9.35 9.39 -39.42
N GLU A 545 -10.36 9.81 -40.21
CA GLU A 545 -10.18 10.67 -41.39
C GLU A 545 -9.72 12.10 -41.03
N LEU A 546 -9.81 12.48 -39.75
CA LEU A 546 -9.40 13.79 -39.23
C LEU A 546 -7.92 13.81 -38.81
N GLY A 547 -7.19 12.70 -38.97
CA GLY A 547 -5.76 12.58 -38.74
C GLY A 547 -5.36 12.12 -37.33
N HIS A 548 -6.31 11.69 -36.50
CA HIS A 548 -6.04 11.10 -35.18
C HIS A 548 -5.66 9.63 -35.33
N ARG A 549 -4.75 9.19 -34.46
CA ARG A 549 -4.16 7.84 -34.57
C ARG A 549 -4.64 6.95 -33.44
N ALA A 550 -4.76 5.67 -33.76
CA ALA A 550 -4.94 4.63 -32.77
C ALA A 550 -3.87 4.75 -31.67
N GLY A 551 -4.30 4.63 -30.42
CA GLY A 551 -3.46 4.79 -29.25
C GLY A 551 -3.37 6.21 -28.71
N ASP A 552 -4.04 7.19 -29.30
CA ASP A 552 -4.20 8.52 -28.68
C ASP A 552 -5.22 8.49 -27.52
N PRO A 553 -5.06 9.33 -26.48
CA PRO A 553 -6.00 9.40 -25.36
C PRO A 553 -7.35 9.87 -25.83
N VAL A 554 -8.42 9.18 -25.45
CA VAL A 554 -9.77 9.56 -25.88
C VAL A 554 -10.19 10.93 -25.35
N LEU A 555 -9.80 11.25 -24.12
CA LEU A 555 -10.07 12.57 -23.52
C LEU A 555 -9.38 13.72 -24.28
N LEU A 556 -8.21 13.49 -24.90
CA LEU A 556 -7.50 14.50 -25.69
C LEU A 556 -8.34 14.92 -26.90
N TYR A 557 -8.98 13.95 -27.55
CA TYR A 557 -9.84 14.18 -28.72
C TYR A 557 -11.14 14.89 -28.34
N ASN A 558 -11.91 14.34 -27.39
CA ASN A 558 -13.23 14.90 -27.07
C ASN A 558 -13.16 16.24 -26.32
N TYR A 559 -12.17 16.40 -25.43
CA TYR A 559 -12.07 17.55 -24.52
C TYR A 559 -10.61 17.96 -24.28
N PRO A 560 -9.90 18.53 -25.28
CA PRO A 560 -8.47 18.79 -25.21
C PRO A 560 -8.07 19.69 -24.04
N GLY A 561 -8.89 20.69 -23.69
CA GLY A 561 -8.64 21.54 -22.52
C GLY A 561 -8.65 20.77 -21.20
N ARG A 562 -9.56 19.80 -21.05
CA ARG A 562 -9.63 18.93 -19.86
C ARG A 562 -8.48 17.94 -19.83
N TYR A 563 -8.14 17.35 -20.98
CA TYR A 563 -6.97 16.48 -21.08
C TYR A 563 -5.69 17.21 -20.69
N ASN A 564 -5.47 18.44 -21.20
CA ASN A 564 -4.30 19.24 -20.86
C ASN A 564 -4.25 19.53 -19.35
N ALA A 565 -5.37 19.94 -18.76
CA ALA A 565 -5.45 20.16 -17.31
C ALA A 565 -5.12 18.89 -16.51
N PHE A 566 -5.64 17.73 -16.93
CA PHE A 566 -5.33 16.43 -16.34
C PHE A 566 -3.84 16.08 -16.49
N PHE A 567 -3.31 16.09 -17.72
CA PHE A 567 -1.95 15.66 -18.04
C PHE A 567 -0.90 16.49 -17.31
N TYR A 568 -1.01 17.82 -17.36
CA TYR A 568 -0.04 18.71 -16.71
C TYR A 568 -0.10 18.58 -15.19
N SER A 569 -1.31 18.57 -14.60
CA SER A 569 -1.47 18.41 -13.15
C SER A 569 -0.97 17.05 -12.66
N ASN A 570 -1.31 15.98 -13.37
CA ASN A 570 -0.86 14.63 -13.03
C ASN A 570 0.68 14.49 -13.14
N SER A 571 1.29 15.07 -14.19
CA SER A 571 2.75 15.06 -14.38
C SER A 571 3.50 15.85 -13.32
N VAL A 572 3.01 17.03 -12.94
CA VAL A 572 3.58 17.83 -11.84
C VAL A 572 3.47 17.07 -10.52
N SER A 573 2.32 16.47 -10.23
CA SER A 573 2.14 15.67 -9.03
C SER A 573 3.07 14.44 -8.97
N PHE A 574 3.27 13.74 -10.11
CA PHE A 574 4.23 12.65 -10.22
C PHE A 574 5.67 13.11 -9.96
N MET A 575 6.14 14.14 -10.67
CA MET A 575 7.53 14.59 -10.57
C MET A 575 7.86 15.18 -9.19
N LEU A 576 6.94 15.92 -8.58
CA LEU A 576 7.08 16.40 -7.19
C LEU A 576 7.15 15.23 -6.20
N SER A 577 6.39 14.16 -6.43
CA SER A 577 6.44 12.96 -5.59
C SER A 577 7.77 12.22 -5.70
N ILE A 578 8.32 12.10 -6.92
CA ILE A 578 9.67 11.56 -7.13
C ILE A 578 10.73 12.45 -6.46
N ALA A 579 10.60 13.78 -6.56
CA ALA A 579 11.45 14.74 -5.85
C ALA A 579 11.45 14.50 -4.33
N LEU A 580 10.26 14.36 -3.75
CA LEU A 580 10.08 14.07 -2.34
C LEU A 580 10.74 12.74 -1.97
N ILE A 581 10.56 11.69 -2.77
CA ILE A 581 11.21 10.39 -2.52
C ILE A 581 12.73 10.56 -2.49
N ILE A 582 13.33 11.22 -3.48
CA ILE A 582 14.79 11.43 -3.55
C ILE A 582 15.29 12.21 -2.32
N LEU A 583 14.61 13.30 -1.96
CA LEU A 583 14.97 14.12 -0.79
C LEU A 583 14.81 13.37 0.54
N LEU A 584 13.79 12.51 0.64
CA LEU A 584 13.44 11.79 1.87
C LEU A 584 14.25 10.50 2.05
N VAL A 585 14.71 9.87 0.96
CA VAL A 585 15.55 8.67 1.02
C VAL A 585 16.94 9.01 1.55
N ASN A 586 17.54 10.12 1.09
CA ASN A 586 18.91 10.48 1.47
C ASN A 586 18.96 11.11 2.88
N PRO A 587 19.70 10.50 3.84
CA PRO A 587 19.80 10.99 5.21
C PRO A 587 20.39 12.40 5.31
N ASN A 588 21.25 12.79 4.37
CA ASN A 588 21.88 14.10 4.34
C ASN A 588 20.94 15.19 3.80
N LEU A 589 19.89 14.82 3.05
CA LEU A 589 19.01 15.77 2.36
C LEU A 589 17.70 16.03 3.08
N TYR A 590 17.15 15.05 3.80
CA TYR A 590 15.86 15.23 4.45
C TYR A 590 15.94 16.18 5.66
N ARG A 591 17.07 16.19 6.40
CA ARG A 591 17.21 17.03 7.60
C ARG A 591 17.16 18.52 7.26
N PRO A 592 17.93 19.00 6.25
CA PRO A 592 17.81 20.39 5.82
C PRO A 592 16.45 20.68 5.15
N ALA A 593 15.93 19.77 4.32
CA ALA A 593 14.69 19.97 3.58
C ALA A 593 13.41 20.04 4.46
N ILE A 594 13.38 19.36 5.62
CA ILE A 594 12.27 19.51 6.57
C ILE A 594 12.31 20.88 7.26
N ARG A 595 13.52 21.41 7.55
CA ARG A 595 13.66 22.70 8.25
C ARG A 595 13.28 23.88 7.35
N SER A 596 13.51 23.79 6.05
CA SER A 596 13.18 24.84 5.08
C SER A 596 11.70 24.91 4.65
N ASN A 597 10.82 24.08 5.23
CA ASN A 597 9.42 23.89 4.81
C ASN A 597 9.21 23.46 3.34
N ALA A 598 10.27 23.25 2.57
CA ALA A 598 10.26 22.85 1.17
C ALA A 598 9.43 21.58 0.90
N LEU A 599 9.60 20.55 1.74
CA LEU A 599 8.84 19.31 1.62
C LEU A 599 7.34 19.52 1.85
N SER A 600 6.98 20.48 2.71
CA SER A 600 5.58 20.83 2.98
C SER A 600 4.94 21.53 1.79
N VAL A 601 5.65 22.48 1.17
CA VAL A 601 5.20 23.19 -0.04
C VAL A 601 5.05 22.20 -1.20
N CYS A 602 6.06 21.37 -1.43
CA CYS A 602 6.02 20.34 -2.46
C CYS A 602 4.86 19.35 -2.27
N THR A 603 4.58 18.95 -1.01
CA THR A 603 3.42 18.10 -0.68
C THR A 603 2.09 18.82 -0.96
N ALA A 604 1.97 20.10 -0.59
CA ALA A 604 0.75 20.88 -0.80
C ALA A 604 0.46 21.11 -2.30
N VAL A 605 1.48 21.50 -3.07
CA VAL A 605 1.38 21.66 -4.53
C VAL A 605 1.06 20.32 -5.19
N GLY A 606 1.76 19.25 -4.81
CA GLY A 606 1.51 17.91 -5.32
C GLY A 606 0.08 17.42 -5.07
N LEU A 607 -0.48 17.72 -3.89
CA LEU A 607 -1.87 17.39 -3.54
C LEU A 607 -2.87 18.23 -4.35
N PHE A 608 -2.65 19.53 -4.49
CA PHE A 608 -3.51 20.40 -5.31
C PHE A 608 -3.55 19.93 -6.77
N CYS A 609 -2.38 19.60 -7.34
CA CYS A 609 -2.27 19.03 -8.67
C CYS A 609 -2.97 17.66 -8.80
N LEU A 610 -2.87 16.79 -7.79
CA LEU A 610 -3.57 15.50 -7.77
C LEU A 610 -5.10 15.69 -7.81
N MET A 611 -5.63 16.63 -7.03
CA MET A 611 -7.06 16.94 -7.00
C MET A 611 -7.53 17.57 -8.32
N GLY A 612 -6.73 18.47 -8.90
CA GLY A 612 -6.99 19.06 -10.21
C GLY A 612 -7.03 18.00 -11.31
N ALA A 613 -6.10 17.05 -11.29
CA ALA A 613 -6.10 15.91 -12.21
C ALA A 613 -7.35 15.04 -12.05
N TYR A 614 -7.74 14.70 -10.82
CA TYR A 614 -8.97 13.93 -10.57
C TYR A 614 -10.22 14.64 -11.09
N ALA A 615 -10.37 15.94 -10.80
CA ALA A 615 -11.53 16.72 -11.24
C ALA A 615 -11.62 16.88 -12.76
N ALA A 616 -10.48 17.08 -13.43
CA ALA A 616 -10.42 17.19 -14.88
C ALA A 616 -10.65 15.84 -15.59
N GLY A 617 -10.14 14.74 -15.03
CA GLY A 617 -10.15 13.42 -15.66
C GLY A 617 -11.39 12.56 -15.37
N SER A 618 -12.04 12.71 -14.22
CA SER A 618 -13.06 11.75 -13.75
C SER A 618 -14.38 11.78 -14.52
N THR A 619 -14.91 12.94 -14.85
CA THR A 619 -16.19 13.04 -15.60
C THR A 619 -16.16 14.18 -16.59
N GLN A 620 -16.73 13.93 -17.77
CA GLN A 620 -16.82 14.88 -18.87
C GLN A 620 -18.13 15.69 -18.84
N HIS A 621 -19.13 15.28 -18.05
CA HIS A 621 -20.45 15.91 -18.07
C HIS A 621 -20.60 17.00 -17.00
N LEU A 622 -21.28 18.08 -17.39
CA LEU A 622 -21.39 19.30 -16.59
C LEU A 622 -21.97 19.06 -15.18
N LYS A 623 -23.07 18.31 -15.05
CA LYS A 623 -23.71 18.03 -13.74
C LYS A 623 -22.77 17.32 -12.76
N THR A 624 -22.15 16.22 -13.19
CA THR A 624 -21.23 15.46 -12.33
C THR A 624 -19.91 16.20 -12.13
N SER A 625 -19.47 16.98 -13.13
CA SER A 625 -18.26 17.80 -13.03
C SER A 625 -18.41 18.91 -11.99
N ILE A 626 -19.54 19.64 -11.97
CA ILE A 626 -19.82 20.66 -10.95
C ILE A 626 -19.73 20.08 -9.55
N TYR A 627 -20.34 18.90 -9.31
CA TYR A 627 -20.27 18.23 -8.02
C TYR A 627 -18.83 17.94 -7.60
N ILE A 628 -18.00 17.40 -8.50
CA ILE A 628 -16.61 17.04 -8.20
C ILE A 628 -15.75 18.28 -7.94
N PHE A 629 -15.91 19.34 -8.73
CA PHE A 629 -15.21 20.62 -8.48
C PHE A 629 -15.64 21.26 -7.16
N ALA A 630 -16.93 21.26 -6.83
CA ALA A 630 -17.41 21.74 -5.54
C ALA A 630 -16.80 20.94 -4.37
N LEU A 631 -16.72 19.62 -4.52
CA LEU A 631 -16.11 18.72 -3.54
C LEU A 631 -14.60 18.97 -3.38
N VAL A 632 -13.86 19.26 -4.45
CA VAL A 632 -12.47 19.72 -4.40
C VAL A 632 -12.35 21.03 -3.60
N VAL A 633 -13.23 22.00 -3.84
CA VAL A 633 -13.25 23.27 -3.08
C VAL A 633 -13.51 23.02 -1.60
N VAL A 634 -14.45 22.12 -1.25
CA VAL A 634 -14.71 21.74 0.15
C VAL A 634 -13.48 21.15 0.81
N VAL A 635 -12.76 20.23 0.15
CA VAL A 635 -11.54 19.63 0.70
C VAL A 635 -10.45 20.68 0.93
N LEU A 636 -10.26 21.60 -0.03
CA LEU A 636 -9.30 22.71 0.11
C LEU A 636 -9.71 23.66 1.25
N PHE A 637 -10.99 23.99 1.35
CA PHE A 637 -11.52 24.81 2.43
C PHE A 637 -11.25 24.18 3.80
N VAL A 638 -11.54 22.88 3.96
CA VAL A 638 -11.23 22.14 5.20
C VAL A 638 -9.72 22.17 5.47
N ALA A 639 -8.87 21.95 4.47
CA ALA A 639 -7.42 22.02 4.65
C ALA A 639 -6.95 23.41 5.11
N VAL A 640 -7.48 24.49 4.52
CA VAL A 640 -7.16 25.87 4.89
C VAL A 640 -7.68 26.21 6.29
N VAL A 641 -8.92 25.87 6.62
CA VAL A 641 -9.49 26.12 7.96
C VAL A 641 -8.64 25.42 9.02
N VAL A 642 -8.27 24.16 8.79
CA VAL A 642 -7.45 23.42 9.76
C VAL A 642 -6.03 24.01 9.84
N LEU A 643 -5.45 24.47 8.74
CA LEU A 643 -4.17 25.21 8.75
C LEU A 643 -4.28 26.52 9.54
N LEU A 644 -5.36 27.27 9.35
CA LEU A 644 -5.60 28.56 10.01
C LEU A 644 -5.80 28.36 11.53
N VAL A 645 -6.56 27.35 11.93
CA VAL A 645 -6.68 26.94 13.35
C VAL A 645 -5.31 26.58 13.93
N PHE A 646 -4.44 25.92 13.16
CA PHE A 646 -3.08 25.61 13.60
C PHE A 646 -2.18 26.84 13.73
N LEU A 647 -2.32 27.83 12.84
CA LEU A 647 -1.55 29.08 12.87
C LEU A 647 -2.02 30.03 13.98
N LEU A 648 -3.34 30.14 14.19
CA LEU A 648 -3.93 30.98 15.24
C LEU A 648 -3.64 30.43 16.64
N LYS A 649 -3.42 29.11 16.78
CA LYS A 649 -3.01 28.46 18.04
C LYS A 649 -1.48 28.52 18.25
N GLY A 650 -0.87 29.65 17.93
CA GLY A 650 0.57 29.95 18.12
C GLY A 650 1.00 30.06 19.58
N PRO A 651 2.31 29.95 19.88
CA PRO A 651 2.81 29.64 21.22
C PRO A 651 2.60 30.83 22.17
N ASN A 652 1.77 30.63 23.19
CA ASN A 652 1.72 31.53 24.34
C ASN A 652 3.00 31.32 25.16
N ILE A 653 4.09 31.98 24.75
CA ILE A 653 5.33 32.07 25.52
C ILE A 653 5.07 33.10 26.63
N ASN A 654 4.37 32.67 27.68
CA ASN A 654 4.59 33.29 28.99
C ASN A 654 5.79 32.58 29.60
N SER A 655 6.94 33.26 29.47
CA SER A 655 8.09 33.11 30.34
C SER A 655 7.61 33.07 31.80
N ASN A 656 7.82 31.95 32.47
CA ASN A 656 8.13 31.92 33.89
C ASN A 656 8.99 30.67 34.14
N ASN A 657 10.28 30.93 34.28
CA ASN A 657 11.29 29.97 34.70
C ASN A 657 10.97 29.49 36.12
N SER A 658 10.80 28.19 36.29
CA SER A 658 11.16 27.50 37.53
C SER A 658 11.55 26.07 37.21
N ALA A 659 12.85 25.87 36.99
CA ALA A 659 13.46 24.56 36.91
C ALA A 659 13.34 23.83 38.26
N PRO A 660 13.00 22.54 38.31
CA PRO A 660 13.22 21.73 39.50
C PRO A 660 14.70 21.34 39.56
N LYS A 661 15.41 21.79 40.59
CA LYS A 661 16.72 21.27 40.98
C LYS A 661 16.52 19.86 41.55
N THR A 662 17.09 18.84 40.90
CA THR A 662 17.39 17.56 41.55
C THR A 662 18.60 17.77 42.46
N LYS A 663 18.43 17.43 43.73
CA LYS A 663 19.49 17.42 44.74
C LYS A 663 20.40 16.23 44.47
N ASP A 664 21.69 16.52 44.33
CA ASP A 664 22.77 15.59 44.57
C ASP A 664 22.86 15.37 46.09
N GLU A 665 22.77 14.12 46.54
CA GLU A 665 23.21 13.72 47.87
C GLU A 665 24.34 12.70 47.69
N GLU A 666 25.56 13.20 47.91
CA GLU A 666 26.73 12.41 48.27
C GLU A 666 26.50 11.75 49.63
N GLY A 667 26.86 10.47 49.74
CA GLY A 667 26.82 9.71 50.99
C GLY A 667 27.85 8.59 50.99
N LYS A 668 29.04 8.93 51.52
CA LYS A 668 30.06 8.12 52.22
C LYS A 668 30.21 6.62 51.91
N GLU A 669 31.44 6.29 51.51
CA GLU A 669 32.09 4.99 51.76
C GLU A 669 32.13 4.67 53.26
N ASP A 670 31.79 3.42 53.60
CA ASP A 670 32.42 2.68 54.68
C ASP A 670 32.50 1.20 54.26
N GLY A 671 33.69 0.63 54.33
CA GLY A 671 34.02 -0.67 53.79
C GLY A 671 33.52 -1.85 54.64
N ASN A 672 33.17 -2.95 53.97
CA ASN A 672 33.68 -4.25 54.39
C ASN A 672 33.60 -5.30 53.26
N ASN A 673 34.69 -6.05 53.15
CA ASN A 673 34.90 -7.12 52.20
C ASN A 673 33.87 -8.25 52.35
N SER A 674 33.19 -8.60 51.27
CA SER A 674 32.94 -10.00 50.91
C SER A 674 32.55 -10.11 49.44
N ALA A 675 33.45 -10.66 48.63
CA ALA A 675 33.05 -11.32 47.38
C ALA A 675 32.37 -12.66 47.76
N PRO A 676 31.34 -13.12 47.02
CA PRO A 676 31.67 -13.82 45.78
C PRO A 676 30.66 -13.69 44.60
N LYS A 677 31.22 -13.78 43.39
CA LYS A 677 30.64 -14.21 42.08
C LYS A 677 29.70 -13.25 41.34
N GLU A 678 30.29 -12.31 40.58
CA GLU A 678 29.63 -11.47 39.56
C GLU A 678 30.02 -11.85 38.10
N GLN A 679 30.10 -13.13 37.74
CA GLN A 679 30.30 -13.52 36.33
C GLN A 679 29.02 -14.07 35.67
N ASP A 680 28.11 -14.70 36.43
CA ASP A 680 26.88 -15.30 35.87
C ASP A 680 25.74 -14.28 35.68
N GLU A 681 25.65 -13.23 36.50
CA GLU A 681 24.60 -12.19 36.36
C GLU A 681 24.82 -11.24 35.17
N GLU A 682 26.08 -10.98 34.79
CA GLU A 682 26.44 -10.18 33.62
C GLU A 682 26.24 -10.96 32.31
N GLU A 683 26.48 -12.28 32.31
CA GLU A 683 26.18 -13.15 31.16
C GLU A 683 24.67 -13.33 30.99
N GLY A 684 23.92 -13.54 32.08
CA GLY A 684 22.46 -13.63 32.04
C GLY A 684 21.78 -12.36 31.50
N LYS A 685 22.25 -11.15 31.91
CA LYS A 685 21.76 -9.87 31.35
C LYS A 685 22.14 -9.66 29.88
N LYS A 686 23.28 -10.18 29.41
CA LYS A 686 23.68 -10.15 27.99
C LYS A 686 22.88 -11.14 27.16
N GLU A 687 22.61 -12.32 27.69
CA GLU A 687 21.81 -13.36 27.03
C GLU A 687 20.33 -12.94 26.93
N GLU A 688 19.77 -12.31 27.97
CA GLU A 688 18.41 -11.77 27.97
C GLU A 688 18.27 -10.57 27.01
N LYS A 689 19.29 -9.70 26.93
CA LYS A 689 19.37 -8.65 25.88
C LYS A 689 19.45 -9.26 24.48
N GLY A 690 20.22 -10.33 24.29
CA GLY A 690 20.32 -11.08 23.03
C GLY A 690 18.97 -11.64 22.58
N LYS A 691 18.27 -12.35 23.47
CA LYS A 691 16.93 -12.91 23.22
C LYS A 691 15.91 -11.83 22.87
N LYS A 692 15.90 -10.70 23.58
CA LYS A 692 15.01 -9.55 23.27
C LYS A 692 15.31 -8.92 21.90
N VAL A 693 16.57 -8.84 21.50
CA VAL A 693 16.96 -8.32 20.17
C VAL A 693 16.52 -9.29 19.05
N GLU A 694 16.64 -10.58 19.29
CA GLU A 694 16.26 -11.61 18.32
C GLU A 694 14.74 -11.70 18.11
N GLU A 695 13.94 -11.66 19.18
CA GLU A 695 12.48 -11.57 19.08
C GLU A 695 12.03 -10.33 18.30
N ARG A 696 12.72 -9.20 18.50
CA ARG A 696 12.44 -7.97 17.76
C ARG A 696 12.73 -8.13 16.26
N LYS A 697 13.84 -8.77 15.89
CA LYS A 697 14.17 -9.09 14.49
C LYS A 697 13.11 -10.00 13.86
N LYS A 698 12.73 -11.08 14.54
CA LYS A 698 11.67 -12.01 14.08
C LYS A 698 10.35 -11.27 13.85
N HIS A 699 9.99 -10.36 14.76
CA HIS A 699 8.78 -9.56 14.65
C HIS A 699 8.81 -8.58 13.46
N GLU A 700 9.93 -7.91 13.19
CA GLU A 700 10.06 -7.04 12.01
C GLU A 700 10.03 -7.85 10.71
N MET A 701 10.65 -9.04 10.68
CA MET A 701 10.59 -9.97 9.55
C MET A 701 9.15 -10.40 9.22
N ARG A 702 8.31 -10.68 10.24
CA ARG A 702 6.89 -11.03 10.02
C ARG A 702 6.11 -9.90 9.36
N LYS A 703 6.28 -8.66 9.83
CA LYS A 703 5.63 -7.49 9.22
C LYS A 703 6.07 -7.32 7.78
N TYR A 704 7.35 -7.54 7.53
CA TYR A 704 7.92 -7.46 6.21
C TYR A 704 7.29 -8.49 5.26
N LEU A 705 7.30 -9.77 5.64
CA LEU A 705 6.71 -10.85 4.85
C LEU A 705 5.21 -10.62 4.61
N MET A 706 4.50 -10.08 5.60
CA MET A 706 3.08 -9.71 5.45
C MET A 706 2.89 -8.63 4.37
N LEU A 707 3.67 -7.54 4.42
CA LEU A 707 3.57 -6.45 3.45
C LEU A 707 3.92 -6.93 2.03
N LEU A 708 4.98 -7.75 1.90
CA LEU A 708 5.39 -8.27 0.62
C LEU A 708 4.36 -9.26 0.05
N GLY A 709 3.83 -10.18 0.86
CA GLY A 709 2.78 -11.10 0.44
C GLY A 709 1.49 -10.39 0.04
N ILE A 710 1.06 -9.36 0.79
CA ILE A 710 -0.08 -8.51 0.44
C ILE A 710 0.12 -7.86 -0.93
N LEU A 711 1.30 -7.31 -1.18
CA LEU A 711 1.58 -6.62 -2.42
C LEU A 711 1.59 -7.58 -3.62
N VAL A 712 2.32 -8.69 -3.50
CA VAL A 712 2.46 -9.67 -4.58
C VAL A 712 1.09 -10.31 -4.88
N ALA A 713 0.31 -10.66 -3.86
CA ALA A 713 -1.08 -11.09 -4.05
C ALA A 713 -1.92 -10.04 -4.79
N SER A 714 -1.78 -8.75 -4.46
CA SER A 714 -2.54 -7.67 -5.12
C SER A 714 -2.28 -7.62 -6.61
N VAL A 715 -1.00 -7.63 -6.97
CA VAL A 715 -0.53 -7.50 -8.35
C VAL A 715 -0.88 -8.74 -9.17
N ALA A 716 -0.62 -9.93 -8.62
CA ALA A 716 -0.94 -11.18 -9.28
C ALA A 716 -2.45 -11.36 -9.46
N TYR A 717 -3.26 -10.94 -8.47
CA TYR A 717 -4.72 -10.99 -8.58
C TYR A 717 -5.23 -10.13 -9.73
N GLN A 718 -4.81 -8.87 -9.81
CA GLN A 718 -5.24 -7.95 -10.87
C GLN A 718 -4.81 -8.45 -12.26
N ALA A 719 -3.57 -8.91 -12.39
CA ALA A 719 -3.06 -9.44 -13.66
C ALA A 719 -3.73 -10.75 -14.09
N GLY A 720 -4.17 -11.58 -13.15
CA GLY A 720 -4.92 -12.80 -13.46
C GLY A 720 -6.33 -12.53 -13.98
N LEU A 721 -6.97 -11.44 -13.53
CA LEU A 721 -8.31 -11.03 -14.01
C LEU A 721 -8.26 -10.24 -15.33
N LYS A 722 -7.18 -9.49 -15.55
CA LYS A 722 -6.90 -8.77 -16.80
C LYS A 722 -5.59 -9.32 -17.41
N PRO A 723 -5.66 -10.47 -18.12
CA PRO A 723 -4.47 -11.09 -18.68
C PRO A 723 -3.82 -10.19 -19.75
N PRO A 724 -2.50 -10.34 -19.96
CA PRO A 724 -1.76 -9.56 -20.96
C PRO A 724 -2.32 -9.80 -22.36
N GLY A 725 -2.37 -8.74 -23.15
CA GLY A 725 -2.99 -8.75 -24.48
C GLY A 725 -4.51 -8.56 -24.44
N GLY A 726 -5.12 -8.49 -23.25
CA GLY A 726 -6.55 -8.25 -23.10
C GLY A 726 -7.39 -9.49 -23.35
N ALA A 727 -8.68 -9.26 -23.54
CA ALA A 727 -9.68 -10.28 -23.80
C ALA A 727 -10.41 -9.95 -25.11
N TRP A 728 -10.82 -10.98 -25.85
CA TRP A 728 -11.59 -10.79 -27.08
C TRP A 728 -12.90 -10.06 -26.82
N GLN A 729 -13.24 -9.09 -27.66
CA GLN A 729 -14.51 -8.36 -27.61
C GLN A 729 -15.52 -8.83 -28.65
N SER A 730 -15.24 -9.94 -29.33
CA SER A 730 -16.13 -10.59 -30.28
C SER A 730 -15.86 -12.09 -30.28
N SER A 731 -16.82 -12.87 -30.78
CA SER A 731 -16.64 -14.30 -31.03
C SER A 731 -16.35 -14.52 -32.51
N GLY A 732 -15.43 -15.44 -32.82
CA GLY A 732 -15.04 -15.77 -34.18
C GLY A 732 -14.65 -17.24 -34.34
N ASN A 733 -14.20 -17.61 -35.54
CA ASN A 733 -13.76 -18.97 -35.82
C ASN A 733 -12.46 -19.28 -35.05
N GLY A 734 -12.58 -19.96 -33.91
CA GLY A 734 -11.45 -20.41 -33.08
C GLY A 734 -11.20 -19.63 -31.79
N TYR A 735 -12.07 -18.67 -31.44
CA TYR A 735 -12.05 -17.98 -30.14
C TYR A 735 -13.44 -17.47 -29.74
N GLU A 736 -13.68 -17.37 -28.44
CA GLU A 736 -14.94 -16.85 -27.87
C GLU A 736 -14.73 -15.48 -27.24
N ALA A 737 -15.78 -14.65 -27.25
CA ALA A 737 -15.75 -13.37 -26.58
C ALA A 737 -15.42 -13.53 -25.08
N GLY A 738 -14.53 -12.66 -24.62
CA GLY A 738 -14.02 -12.62 -23.28
C GLY A 738 -12.76 -13.45 -23.11
N ASP A 739 -12.43 -14.40 -23.99
CA ASP A 739 -11.23 -15.22 -23.84
C ASP A 739 -9.95 -14.41 -23.92
N PRO A 740 -8.89 -14.75 -23.13
CA PRO A 740 -7.64 -14.01 -23.17
C PRO A 740 -7.04 -14.07 -24.57
N VAL A 741 -6.80 -12.91 -25.20
CA VAL A 741 -6.31 -12.86 -26.60
C VAL A 741 -4.99 -13.61 -26.77
N MET A 742 -4.10 -13.47 -25.78
CA MET A 742 -2.81 -14.16 -25.77
C MET A 742 -2.94 -15.69 -25.68
N ARG A 743 -4.05 -16.23 -25.14
CA ARG A 743 -4.31 -17.68 -25.09
C ARG A 743 -4.44 -18.25 -26.51
N ASN A 744 -5.15 -17.55 -27.38
CA ASN A 744 -5.39 -17.98 -28.76
C ASN A 744 -4.18 -17.66 -29.65
N ASN A 745 -3.67 -16.43 -29.58
CA ASN A 745 -2.60 -16.00 -30.49
C ASN A 745 -1.20 -16.49 -30.09
N ARG A 746 -0.94 -16.72 -28.79
CA ARG A 746 0.39 -17.07 -28.24
C ARG A 746 0.30 -18.04 -27.05
N ARG A 747 -0.35 -19.18 -27.25
CA ARG A 747 -0.65 -20.17 -26.20
C ARG A 747 0.52 -20.52 -25.27
N PRO A 748 1.76 -20.82 -25.72
CA PRO A 748 2.85 -21.18 -24.80
C PRO A 748 3.21 -20.05 -23.81
N ARG A 749 3.19 -18.79 -24.27
CA ARG A 749 3.46 -17.62 -23.43
C ARG A 749 2.32 -17.38 -22.46
N TYR A 750 1.08 -17.54 -22.92
CA TYR A 750 -0.10 -17.46 -22.07
C TYR A 750 -0.03 -18.49 -20.93
N LEU A 751 0.30 -19.74 -21.23
CA LEU A 751 0.43 -20.78 -20.19
C LEU A 751 1.55 -20.45 -19.20
N ALA A 752 2.73 -20.01 -19.68
CA ALA A 752 3.81 -19.59 -18.81
C ALA A 752 3.39 -18.42 -17.88
N PHE A 753 2.77 -17.38 -18.45
CA PHE A 753 2.22 -16.28 -17.67
C PHE A 753 1.18 -16.76 -16.65
N PHE A 754 0.17 -17.50 -17.10
CA PHE A 754 -0.98 -17.91 -16.30
C PHE A 754 -0.57 -18.77 -15.10
N TYR A 755 0.27 -19.79 -15.32
CA TYR A 755 0.72 -20.66 -14.24
C TYR A 755 1.67 -19.93 -13.29
N SER A 756 2.66 -19.19 -13.80
CA SER A 756 3.58 -18.46 -12.92
C SER A 756 2.88 -17.37 -12.10
N ASN A 757 1.95 -16.62 -12.69
CA ASN A 757 1.15 -15.63 -11.98
C ASN A 757 0.23 -16.27 -10.92
N SER A 758 -0.36 -17.43 -11.23
CA SER A 758 -1.22 -18.15 -10.27
C SER A 758 -0.43 -18.78 -9.12
N ILE A 759 0.78 -19.29 -9.38
CA ILE A 759 1.72 -19.74 -8.33
C ILE A 759 2.04 -18.58 -7.41
N SER A 760 2.34 -17.42 -7.98
CA SER A 760 2.64 -16.21 -7.22
C SER A 760 1.48 -15.79 -6.30
N PHE A 761 0.27 -15.69 -6.86
CA PHE A 761 -0.92 -15.35 -6.08
C PHE A 761 -1.18 -16.35 -4.93
N MET A 762 -1.17 -17.66 -5.21
CA MET A 762 -1.45 -18.68 -4.20
C MET A 762 -0.35 -18.75 -3.14
N SER A 763 0.92 -18.61 -3.55
CA SER A 763 2.08 -18.51 -2.65
C SER A 763 1.91 -17.38 -1.63
N SER A 764 1.58 -16.18 -2.11
CA SER A 764 1.33 -15.02 -1.25
C SER A 764 0.14 -15.22 -0.29
N ILE A 765 -0.98 -15.79 -0.76
CA ILE A 765 -2.13 -16.09 0.11
C ILE A 765 -1.77 -17.12 1.18
N VAL A 766 -1.01 -18.17 0.83
CA VAL A 766 -0.54 -19.16 1.80
C VAL A 766 0.39 -18.53 2.84
N VAL A 767 1.33 -17.66 2.44
CA VAL A 767 2.18 -16.92 3.38
C VAL A 767 1.35 -16.06 4.33
N ILE A 768 0.33 -15.36 3.82
CA ILE A 768 -0.60 -14.57 4.65
C ILE A 768 -1.35 -15.44 5.66
N ILE A 769 -1.82 -16.63 5.25
CA ILE A 769 -2.52 -17.58 6.13
C ILE A 769 -1.57 -18.13 7.20
N ILE A 770 -0.35 -18.54 6.83
CA ILE A 770 0.65 -19.04 7.78
C ILE A 770 1.02 -17.94 8.79
N LEU A 771 1.20 -16.70 8.33
CA LEU A 771 1.42 -15.56 9.23
C LEU A 771 0.21 -15.36 10.15
N LEU A 772 -1.01 -15.33 9.64
CA LEU A 772 -2.20 -15.15 10.47
C LEU A 772 -2.31 -16.26 11.55
N TRP A 773 -1.98 -17.50 11.19
CA TRP A 773 -1.96 -18.64 12.08
C TRP A 773 -0.89 -18.54 13.19
N GLN A 774 0.35 -18.19 12.84
CA GLN A 774 1.45 -18.01 13.81
C GLN A 774 1.12 -16.93 14.85
N TRP A 775 0.43 -15.88 14.45
CA TRP A 775 0.04 -14.82 15.37
C TRP A 775 -1.07 -15.26 16.33
N LEU A 776 -1.84 -16.30 15.97
CA LEU A 776 -2.86 -16.91 16.83
C LEU A 776 -2.24 -17.93 17.81
N GLN A 777 -1.30 -18.74 17.36
CA GLN A 777 -0.70 -19.84 18.13
C GLN A 777 0.54 -19.38 18.93
N LYS A 778 0.33 -18.79 20.10
CA LYS A 778 1.42 -18.40 21.01
C LYS A 778 2.09 -19.57 21.78
N LYS A 779 1.51 -20.78 21.76
CA LYS A 779 1.89 -21.90 22.66
C LYS A 779 3.04 -22.78 22.14
N ALA A 780 3.36 -22.79 20.85
CA ALA A 780 4.44 -23.60 20.28
C ALA A 780 5.72 -22.76 20.11
N LYS A 781 6.33 -22.35 21.23
CA LYS A 781 7.47 -21.42 21.27
C LYS A 781 8.79 -22.14 20.93
N GLY A 782 9.37 -21.84 19.77
CA GLY A 782 10.75 -22.14 19.46
C GLY A 782 10.95 -22.60 18.02
N GLU A 783 11.13 -23.89 17.83
CA GLU A 783 11.56 -24.49 16.55
C GLU A 783 10.58 -24.27 15.40
N TRP A 784 9.28 -24.48 15.66
CA TRP A 784 8.23 -24.27 14.65
C TRP A 784 8.19 -22.83 14.12
N GLU A 785 8.49 -21.85 14.97
CA GLU A 785 8.48 -20.43 14.59
C GLU A 785 9.64 -20.07 13.66
N GLU A 786 10.84 -20.54 13.97
CA GLU A 786 12.03 -20.32 13.13
C GLU A 786 11.94 -21.06 11.80
N GLN A 787 11.51 -22.32 11.84
CA GLN A 787 11.34 -23.12 10.63
C GLN A 787 10.27 -22.52 9.73
N SER A 788 9.15 -22.06 10.28
CA SER A 788 8.09 -21.45 9.48
C SER A 788 8.46 -20.07 8.92
N LEU A 789 9.22 -19.24 9.65
CA LEU A 789 9.81 -18.00 9.10
C LEU A 789 10.77 -18.29 7.94
N ARG A 790 11.59 -19.33 8.06
CA ARG A 790 12.49 -19.78 7.00
C ARG A 790 11.72 -20.24 5.77
N VAL A 791 10.68 -21.06 5.95
CA VAL A 791 9.81 -21.52 4.87
C VAL A 791 9.15 -20.33 4.17
N MET A 792 8.55 -19.40 4.90
CA MET A 792 7.92 -18.21 4.30
C MET A 792 8.91 -17.35 3.52
N ASN A 793 10.15 -17.21 3.99
CA ASN A 793 11.18 -16.48 3.25
C ASN A 793 11.61 -17.18 1.96
N TRP A 794 11.67 -18.52 1.94
CA TRP A 794 11.89 -19.26 0.70
C TRP A 794 10.68 -19.17 -0.24
N THR A 795 9.47 -19.33 0.29
CA THR A 795 8.22 -19.20 -0.44
C THR A 795 8.11 -17.83 -1.12
N ILE A 796 8.43 -16.74 -0.42
CA ILE A 796 8.38 -15.40 -1.02
C ILE A 796 9.45 -15.18 -2.09
N ARG A 797 10.63 -15.80 -2.00
CA ARG A 797 11.65 -15.74 -3.06
C ARG A 797 11.19 -16.46 -4.32
N LEU A 798 10.60 -17.65 -4.16
CA LEU A 798 9.98 -18.38 -5.25
C LEU A 798 8.83 -17.58 -5.88
N ASP A 799 8.07 -16.88 -5.05
CA ASP A 799 7.00 -15.97 -5.48
C ASP A 799 7.53 -14.84 -6.38
N LEU A 800 8.59 -14.14 -5.96
CA LEU A 800 9.22 -13.08 -6.76
C LEU A 800 9.80 -13.61 -8.09
N ILE A 801 10.34 -14.83 -8.11
CA ILE A 801 10.81 -15.49 -9.34
C ILE A 801 9.61 -15.81 -10.25
N ALA A 802 8.51 -16.32 -9.69
CA ALA A 802 7.29 -16.60 -10.43
C ALA A 802 6.70 -15.30 -11.03
N LEU A 803 6.71 -14.19 -10.30
CA LEU A 803 6.36 -12.86 -10.85
C LEU A 803 7.29 -12.46 -12.00
N LEU A 804 8.61 -12.65 -11.88
CA LEU A 804 9.55 -12.32 -12.95
C LEU A 804 9.27 -13.12 -14.22
N VAL A 805 8.98 -14.43 -14.09
CA VAL A 805 8.61 -15.29 -15.22
C VAL A 805 7.28 -14.84 -15.84
N ALA A 806 6.28 -14.54 -15.00
CA ALA A 806 4.99 -14.04 -15.46
C ALA A 806 5.15 -12.72 -16.23
N TYR A 807 5.92 -11.77 -15.68
CA TYR A 807 6.23 -10.50 -16.34
C TYR A 807 6.92 -10.71 -17.68
N ALA A 808 7.98 -11.54 -17.72
CA ALA A 808 8.72 -11.79 -18.94
C ALA A 808 7.86 -12.44 -20.03
N ALA A 809 6.95 -13.35 -19.65
CA ALA A 809 6.02 -14.02 -20.54
C ALA A 809 4.90 -13.10 -21.03
N GLY A 810 4.35 -12.24 -20.15
CA GLY A 810 3.19 -11.40 -20.44
C GLY A 810 3.51 -10.05 -21.10
N SER A 811 4.65 -9.45 -20.78
CA SER A 811 5.04 -8.13 -21.31
C SER A 811 5.66 -8.20 -22.71
N ASN A 812 6.19 -9.36 -23.12
CA ASN A 812 6.80 -9.57 -24.43
C ASN A 812 5.87 -10.25 -25.41
N ARG A 813 5.71 -9.59 -26.56
CA ARG A 813 4.84 -10.03 -27.63
C ARG A 813 5.62 -10.63 -28.81
N GLY A 814 6.79 -10.11 -29.16
CA GLY A 814 7.69 -10.71 -30.16
C GLY A 814 8.75 -11.66 -29.57
N TRP A 815 9.15 -12.70 -30.32
CA TRP A 815 10.29 -13.56 -29.95
C TRP A 815 11.62 -12.79 -29.90
N LYS A 816 11.87 -11.90 -30.87
CA LYS A 816 13.08 -11.07 -30.92
C LYS A 816 13.19 -10.13 -29.71
N THR A 817 12.10 -9.44 -29.35
CA THR A 817 12.07 -8.56 -28.17
C THR A 817 12.21 -9.34 -26.87
N SER A 818 11.68 -10.57 -26.82
CA SER A 818 11.83 -11.48 -25.67
C SER A 818 13.29 -11.83 -25.36
N VAL A 819 14.12 -12.04 -26.38
CA VAL A 819 15.56 -12.30 -26.20
C VAL A 819 16.26 -11.07 -25.63
N TYR A 820 15.96 -9.88 -26.14
CA TYR A 820 16.54 -8.63 -25.61
C TYR A 820 16.18 -8.40 -24.14
N VAL A 821 14.96 -8.74 -23.73
CA VAL A 821 14.52 -8.60 -22.34
C VAL A 821 15.13 -9.65 -21.46
N ALA A 822 15.21 -10.91 -21.90
CA ALA A 822 15.94 -11.94 -21.17
C ALA A 822 17.42 -11.55 -21.00
N MET A 823 18.05 -11.03 -22.05
CA MET A 823 19.41 -10.48 -22.00
C MET A 823 19.52 -9.27 -21.09
N LEU A 824 18.52 -8.38 -21.07
CA LEU A 824 18.50 -7.23 -20.17
C LEU A 824 18.33 -7.65 -18.71
N ILE A 825 17.45 -8.62 -18.43
CA ILE A 825 17.30 -9.22 -17.10
C ILE A 825 18.63 -9.84 -16.67
N ILE A 826 19.26 -10.64 -17.54
CA ILE A 826 20.58 -11.25 -17.29
C ILE A 826 21.65 -10.17 -17.10
N ALA A 827 21.64 -9.09 -17.87
CA ALA A 827 22.60 -7.99 -17.77
C ALA A 827 22.43 -7.21 -16.46
N VAL A 828 21.20 -6.92 -16.04
CA VAL A 828 20.91 -6.27 -14.76
C VAL A 828 21.34 -7.19 -13.60
N LEU A 829 20.97 -8.47 -13.64
CA LEU A 829 21.41 -9.45 -12.65
C LEU A 829 22.94 -9.59 -12.63
N GLY A 830 23.59 -9.59 -13.78
CA GLY A 830 25.04 -9.63 -13.95
C GLY A 830 25.72 -8.38 -13.40
N TYR A 831 25.19 -7.19 -13.69
CA TYR A 831 25.65 -5.91 -13.11
C TYR A 831 25.62 -5.97 -11.58
N PHE A 832 24.53 -6.47 -10.99
CA PHE A 832 24.44 -6.64 -9.55
C PHE A 832 25.41 -7.70 -9.02
N ALA A 833 25.56 -8.84 -9.71
CA ALA A 833 26.52 -9.86 -9.34
C ALA A 833 27.96 -9.33 -9.32
N ILE A 834 28.35 -8.55 -10.34
CA ILE A 834 29.65 -7.87 -10.44
C ILE A 834 29.82 -6.86 -9.30
N HIS A 835 28.82 -6.02 -9.05
CA HIS A 835 28.86 -5.08 -7.93
C HIS A 835 28.98 -5.78 -6.58
N MET A 836 28.31 -6.93 -6.40
CA MET A 836 28.40 -7.75 -5.19
C MET A 836 29.76 -8.43 -5.04
N THR A 837 30.39 -8.91 -6.11
CA THR A 837 31.73 -9.51 -6.07
C THR A 837 32.80 -8.45 -5.80
N LEU A 838 32.78 -7.32 -6.51
CA LEU A 838 33.66 -6.17 -6.25
C LEU A 838 33.53 -5.68 -4.81
N ALA A 839 32.29 -5.52 -4.33
CA ALA A 839 32.02 -5.24 -2.93
C ALA A 839 32.75 -6.23 -2.01
N ARG A 840 32.55 -7.54 -2.21
CA ARG A 840 33.16 -8.60 -1.37
C ARG A 840 34.68 -8.51 -1.38
N ILE A 841 35.29 -8.31 -2.56
CA ILE A 841 36.74 -8.14 -2.74
C ILE A 841 37.24 -6.91 -1.97
N VAL A 842 36.59 -5.75 -2.10
CA VAL A 842 36.96 -4.53 -1.35
C VAL A 842 36.88 -4.74 0.17
N CYS A 843 35.88 -5.47 0.66
CA CYS A 843 35.80 -5.81 2.09
C CYS A 843 36.90 -6.77 2.54
N GLN A 844 37.29 -7.74 1.69
CA GLN A 844 38.40 -8.63 2.01
C GLN A 844 39.74 -7.88 2.01
N LEU A 845 39.96 -6.98 1.05
CA LEU A 845 41.13 -6.11 1.00
C LEU A 845 41.21 -5.20 2.23
N LYS A 846 40.08 -4.62 2.66
CA LYS A 846 40.02 -3.79 3.86
C LYS A 846 40.35 -4.59 5.13
N LYS A 847 39.79 -5.81 5.27
CA LYS A 847 40.16 -6.75 6.35
C LYS A 847 41.62 -7.19 6.31
N SER A 848 42.24 -7.29 5.13
CA SER A 848 43.66 -7.61 4.99
C SER A 848 44.57 -6.47 5.43
N LYS A 849 44.12 -5.21 5.30
CA LYS A 849 44.87 -4.01 5.67
C LYS A 849 44.78 -3.66 7.16
N GLU A 850 43.76 -4.16 7.85
CA GLU A 850 43.53 -3.99 9.30
C GLU A 850 44.14 -5.12 10.16
N ARG A 851 44.81 -6.12 9.55
CA ARG A 851 45.61 -7.08 10.32
C ARG A 851 46.89 -6.38 10.79
N PRO A 852 47.17 -6.28 12.11
CA PRO A 852 48.46 -5.80 12.56
C PRO A 852 49.54 -6.73 12.01
N ALA A 853 50.60 -6.15 11.46
CA ALA A 853 51.81 -6.91 11.13
C ALA A 853 52.30 -7.57 12.42
N VAL A 854 52.36 -8.91 12.41
CA VAL A 854 52.94 -9.71 13.49
C VAL A 854 54.44 -9.50 13.53
#